data_AF-A0A354F6A3-F1
#
_entry.id   AF-A0A354F6A3-F1
#
_cell.length_a   1.000
_cell.length_b   1.000
_cell.length_c   1.000
_cell.angle_alpha   90.00
_cell.angle_beta   90.00
_cell.angle_gamma   90.00
#
_symmetry.space_group_name_H-M   'P 1'
#
loop_
_entity.id
_entity.type
_entity.pdbx_description
1 polymer ?
#
loop_
_entity_poly.entity_id
_entity_poly.type
_entity_poly.pdbx_seq_one_letter_code
_entity_poly.pdbx_strand_id
1 'polypeptide(L)'
;MGTQRSFGRTWWGNAWVEAMERIDYNTNRLPRGRRYANNGSVWAIDIKNGEVIAKVKGSRPRPYDIKICLKRFNDSQVKRIKGVIENNPAVASELNRGRLPESLLPVLNEQKIHIFPGDWDEITANCSCPDWANPCKHLAAVYYILANEIDKAPFLIFNLKGVSAQTLAEAAGLTNKRQIDAGDLERDIFIPYEQVKAEIKGKEDSLEPPDLSFQGIDIDSMFSLLPDSPLFYTEGDFKRMLLHVYKEIMKAAEMINITEGNDHSFKGTNFFLVQDTTMTVHRTLLQKEVFRNAGFMFFAATDEAVPPKKGSRELYERIFGNLLIINSKTNSIKIPVLRDNKLKFVKQRGIAASTDSIFGIFLSLPLDTSLDNNSVSSRFLNLATSVALALLRGGAFIPEVVMKEGYNAFTIRYAPLVHDEKIRNLMDDLKGIMPLNFGFRKDKGDIMTEDGVYDVMSMILTHFVHRVITADVYDGKLIRTFFSGEAYEAERFQERQTAKAVSDWLERLHIRQKDISPVIRIETEGEDSFAVEIDVENKRDPMAPVIPLSRVFDSKDMVFSYPADTVRTDVSRQVSIAGEYMANLLEVLNSRGREKAIISSTAMSDFMTGGADILTLLGIRVIIPKELKRLVMPRIAIKAEKKGKGAISYLSLDDLLDFSWEIAIGDKTISGEEFIKLAKKATGIVRFNDQYILLKPQDVKNIVDRINKPLPALSSMDIIHAAFTGEVEGMLFNPGIALRKVLDQLTRVEDIKIPAALNACLRPYQERGFRWLYSNTVKGFGSCIADDMGLGKTIQIITLILRLKEDGKLGHPALVVCPTTLVGNWQKECQRFAPGLGLSIYHGMERELVSDGSDVIITTYGILRRDIGIFRAREWGMVVIDEAQNIKNPDTDQTKAVKSLRACSYIAMSGTPVENRLSELWSIFDFINRGYLGQAATFQRQYATPVEKYRDREKIERLRRATAPFLLRRLKSDKTIISDLPDKLMFDEYCYLSKEQAALYKQVVDKTMKEIGQSDGITRKGMIFKLITSLKQICNHPVHYSKKGHPVKGLSGKAEKMIELTGKMMSMREKAIIFTQYKEMGGLLVDIIRDDLKEDALFFHGGITRAKRDKMVEAFQTDNAVRLMVISLKAGGTGLNLTAAANVIHYDLWWNPAVEAQATDRAYRIGQDKNVMVHRLITIGTFEEKIDEMIKAKKELADLTVSTGEQWITELSNRELKEL
;
A
#
# COMPACT_ATOMS: atom_id res chain seq x y z
N MET A 1 4.55 30.45 -23.50
CA MET A 1 3.18 30.70 -24.00
C MET A 1 2.24 30.65 -22.80
N GLY A 2 1.65 31.78 -22.41
CA GLY A 2 0.75 31.82 -21.25
C GLY A 2 -0.55 31.10 -21.56
N THR A 3 -0.95 30.17 -20.69
CA THR A 3 -2.24 29.47 -20.77
C THR A 3 -3.38 30.47 -20.83
N GLN A 4 -4.18 30.40 -21.89
CA GLN A 4 -5.33 31.26 -22.13
C GLN A 4 -6.39 30.95 -21.05
N ARG A 5 -6.68 31.89 -20.14
CA ARG A 5 -7.66 31.64 -19.07
C ARG A 5 -9.07 31.57 -19.66
N SER A 6 -9.81 30.52 -19.30
CA SER A 6 -11.25 30.39 -19.55
C SER A 6 -12.02 31.16 -18.48
N PHE A 7 -12.97 32.00 -18.91
CA PHE A 7 -13.93 32.73 -18.06
C PHE A 7 -15.30 32.07 -18.22
N GLY A 8 -16.07 31.94 -17.14
CA GLY A 8 -17.35 31.21 -17.16
C GLY A 8 -17.14 29.70 -17.12
N ARG A 9 -16.55 29.22 -16.03
CA ARG A 9 -16.26 27.77 -15.84
C ARG A 9 -17.42 27.02 -15.20
N THR A 10 -18.22 27.72 -14.41
CA THR A 10 -19.49 27.21 -13.89
C THR A 10 -20.62 27.58 -14.84
N TRP A 11 -21.74 26.88 -14.71
CA TRP A 11 -22.95 27.20 -15.47
C TRP A 11 -23.35 28.68 -15.32
N TRP A 12 -23.33 29.24 -14.11
CA TRP A 12 -23.72 30.62 -13.84
C TRP A 12 -22.76 31.66 -14.42
N GLY A 13 -21.45 31.41 -14.34
CA GLY A 13 -20.46 32.28 -14.97
C GLY A 13 -20.51 32.19 -16.49
N ASN A 14 -20.76 31.01 -17.06
CA ASN A 14 -20.96 30.85 -18.49
C ASN A 14 -22.24 31.53 -18.96
N ALA A 15 -23.37 31.34 -18.26
CA ALA A 15 -24.62 32.02 -18.56
C ALA A 15 -24.50 33.55 -18.48
N TRP A 16 -23.65 34.07 -17.57
CA TRP A 16 -23.30 35.49 -17.55
C TRP A 16 -22.52 35.91 -18.80
N VAL A 17 -21.49 35.15 -19.19
CA VAL A 17 -20.71 35.43 -20.41
C VAL A 17 -21.59 35.36 -21.65
N GLU A 18 -22.41 34.32 -21.79
CA GLU A 18 -23.37 34.16 -22.88
C GLU A 18 -24.39 35.30 -22.92
N ALA A 19 -24.90 35.74 -21.76
CA ALA A 19 -25.78 36.90 -21.70
C ALA A 19 -25.07 38.17 -22.19
N MET A 20 -23.83 38.42 -21.76
CA MET A 20 -23.04 39.56 -22.24
C MET A 20 -22.78 39.48 -23.75
N GLU A 21 -22.38 38.32 -24.26
CA GLU A 21 -22.09 38.09 -25.68
C GLU A 21 -23.34 38.20 -26.56
N ARG A 22 -24.50 37.76 -26.05
CA ARG A 22 -25.79 37.92 -26.71
C ARG A 22 -26.19 39.39 -26.85
N ILE A 23 -25.96 40.22 -25.83
CA ILE A 23 -26.25 41.66 -25.85
C ILE A 23 -25.25 42.41 -26.76
N ASP A 24 -24.03 41.90 -26.96
CA ASP A 24 -22.97 42.51 -27.78
C ASP A 24 -23.01 42.16 -29.28
N TYR A 25 -24.07 41.47 -29.75
CA TYR A 25 -24.16 40.94 -31.12
C TYR A 25 -23.90 41.98 -32.24
N ASN A 26 -24.20 43.26 -31.98
CA ASN A 26 -24.03 44.34 -32.98
C ASN A 26 -22.67 45.05 -32.93
N THR A 27 -21.85 44.88 -31.89
CA THR A 27 -20.57 45.61 -31.77
C THR A 27 -19.32 44.73 -31.83
N ASN A 28 -19.43 43.44 -31.45
CA ASN A 28 -18.33 42.46 -31.42
C ASN A 28 -17.07 43.01 -30.70
N ARG A 29 -17.26 43.76 -29.61
CA ARG A 29 -16.20 44.46 -28.87
C ARG A 29 -15.77 43.71 -27.61
N LEU A 30 -16.59 42.80 -27.08
CA LEU A 30 -16.24 41.94 -25.95
C LEU A 30 -14.94 41.13 -26.15
N PRO A 31 -14.65 40.51 -27.32
CA PRO A 31 -13.42 39.73 -27.51
C PRO A 31 -12.12 40.52 -27.26
N ARG A 32 -12.13 41.85 -27.48
CA ARG A 32 -10.97 42.72 -27.21
C ARG A 32 -10.76 42.93 -25.71
N GLY A 33 -11.82 42.97 -24.91
CA GLY A 33 -11.76 43.05 -23.45
C GLY A 33 -11.24 41.77 -22.80
N ARG A 34 -11.53 40.60 -23.40
CA ARG A 34 -11.04 39.29 -22.93
C ARG A 34 -9.52 39.23 -22.82
N ARG A 35 -8.80 39.85 -23.78
CA ARG A 35 -7.32 39.93 -23.75
C ARG A 35 -6.81 40.79 -22.58
N TYR A 36 -7.50 41.88 -22.25
CA TYR A 36 -7.16 42.72 -21.11
C TYR A 36 -7.40 42.01 -19.77
N ALA A 37 -8.49 41.24 -19.66
CA ALA A 37 -8.74 40.40 -18.49
C ALA A 37 -7.67 39.32 -18.31
N ASN A 38 -7.29 38.63 -19.39
CA ASN A 38 -6.23 37.60 -19.38
C ASN A 38 -4.85 38.13 -18.97
N ASN A 39 -4.53 39.35 -19.39
CA ASN A 39 -3.25 39.99 -19.07
C ASN A 39 -3.20 40.59 -17.65
N GLY A 40 -4.26 40.44 -16.84
CA GLY A 40 -4.30 40.98 -15.48
C GLY A 40 -4.39 42.51 -15.44
N SER A 41 -4.95 43.14 -16.48
CA SER A 41 -5.07 44.61 -16.55
C SER A 41 -6.09 45.18 -15.56
N VAL A 42 -7.00 44.36 -15.02
CA VAL A 42 -7.93 44.76 -13.95
C VAL A 42 -7.22 44.62 -12.61
N TRP A 43 -6.86 45.75 -12.00
CA TRP A 43 -6.03 45.80 -10.78
C TRP A 43 -6.85 45.71 -9.50
N ALA A 44 -8.02 46.34 -9.49
CA ALA A 44 -8.93 46.33 -8.37
C ALA A 44 -10.35 46.29 -8.89
N ILE A 45 -11.20 45.58 -8.18
CA ILE A 45 -12.66 45.61 -8.32
C ILE A 45 -13.21 45.54 -6.89
N ASP A 46 -14.32 46.19 -6.61
CA ASP A 46 -15.01 46.16 -5.32
C ASP A 46 -16.51 46.18 -5.62
N ILE A 47 -17.27 45.36 -4.90
CA ILE A 47 -18.72 45.22 -5.12
C ILE A 47 -19.41 45.57 -3.82
N LYS A 48 -20.10 46.71 -3.78
CA LYS A 48 -20.79 47.22 -2.60
C LYS A 48 -22.19 47.64 -2.98
N ASN A 49 -23.19 47.16 -2.23
CA ASN A 49 -24.61 47.52 -2.41
C ASN A 49 -25.13 47.35 -3.86
N GLY A 50 -24.65 46.32 -4.57
CA GLY A 50 -25.00 46.03 -5.96
C GLY A 50 -24.31 46.92 -7.01
N GLU A 51 -23.40 47.81 -6.59
CA GLU A 51 -22.56 48.60 -7.49
C GLU A 51 -21.17 47.96 -7.61
N VAL A 52 -20.66 47.86 -8.85
CA VAL A 52 -19.32 47.38 -9.15
C VAL A 52 -18.42 48.57 -9.46
N ILE A 53 -17.34 48.73 -8.69
CA ILE A 53 -16.32 49.77 -8.90
C ILE A 53 -15.01 49.07 -9.24
N ALA A 54 -14.35 49.43 -10.36
CA ALA A 54 -13.12 48.80 -10.79
C ALA A 54 -12.06 49.78 -11.29
N LYS A 55 -10.79 49.36 -11.23
CA LYS A 55 -9.63 50.09 -11.78
C LYS A 55 -8.92 49.22 -12.81
N VAL A 56 -8.79 49.73 -14.04
CA VAL A 56 -8.22 48.98 -15.17
C VAL A 56 -7.04 49.73 -15.78
N LYS A 57 -5.87 49.07 -15.82
CA LYS A 57 -4.68 49.58 -16.48
C LYS A 57 -4.87 49.58 -18.00
N GLY A 58 -4.76 50.75 -18.60
CA GLY A 58 -4.76 50.93 -20.05
C GLY A 58 -3.44 51.50 -20.57
N SER A 59 -3.50 52.30 -21.63
CA SER A 59 -2.32 52.94 -22.23
C SER A 59 -1.78 54.11 -21.41
N ARG A 60 -2.53 54.62 -20.42
CA ARG A 60 -2.10 55.70 -19.52
C ARG A 60 -1.44 55.15 -18.24
N PRO A 61 -0.52 55.92 -17.60
CA PRO A 61 0.13 55.51 -16.35
C PRO A 61 -0.85 55.32 -15.18
N ARG A 62 -1.89 56.17 -15.11
CA ARG A 62 -2.97 56.04 -14.13
C ARG A 62 -4.04 55.07 -14.64
N PRO A 63 -4.47 54.08 -13.84
CA PRO A 63 -5.59 53.20 -14.18
C PRO A 63 -6.88 53.98 -14.43
N TYR A 64 -7.72 53.48 -15.32
CA TYR A 64 -9.05 54.02 -15.56
C TYR A 64 -10.04 53.53 -14.51
N ASP A 65 -10.80 54.44 -13.91
CA ASP A 65 -11.93 54.14 -13.05
C ASP A 65 -13.15 53.69 -13.86
N ILE A 66 -13.83 52.66 -13.36
CA ILE A 66 -15.01 52.03 -13.94
C ILE A 66 -16.09 51.91 -12.86
N LYS A 67 -17.33 52.20 -13.23
CA LYS A 67 -18.52 51.97 -12.40
C LYS A 67 -19.58 51.23 -13.23
N ILE A 68 -20.13 50.13 -12.71
CA ILE A 68 -21.18 49.33 -13.37
C ILE A 68 -22.31 49.05 -12.35
N CYS A 69 -23.55 49.31 -12.74
CA CYS A 69 -24.75 49.03 -11.95
C CYS A 69 -25.80 48.33 -12.82
N LEU A 70 -26.41 47.25 -12.30
CA LEU A 70 -27.54 46.58 -12.96
C LEU A 70 -28.87 47.17 -12.46
N LYS A 71 -29.90 47.10 -13.31
CA LYS A 71 -31.28 47.42 -12.91
C LYS A 71 -31.73 46.51 -11.77
N ARG A 72 -32.14 47.12 -10.65
CA ARG A 72 -32.58 46.40 -9.43
C ARG A 72 -33.96 45.76 -9.62
N PHE A 73 -34.20 44.66 -8.90
CA PHE A 73 -35.53 44.07 -8.79
C PHE A 73 -36.49 45.00 -8.05
N ASN A 74 -37.75 45.04 -8.49
CA ASN A 74 -38.81 45.73 -7.75
C ASN A 74 -39.43 44.83 -6.67
N ASP A 75 -40.17 45.42 -5.71
CA ASP A 75 -40.73 44.68 -4.57
C ASP A 75 -41.68 43.54 -4.99
N SER A 76 -42.37 43.67 -6.12
CA SER A 76 -43.24 42.63 -6.67
C SER A 76 -42.44 41.43 -7.18
N GLN A 77 -41.33 41.68 -7.88
CA GLN A 77 -40.40 40.64 -8.32
C GLN A 77 -39.75 39.95 -7.13
N VAL A 78 -39.34 40.69 -6.09
CA VAL A 78 -38.78 40.11 -4.86
C VAL A 78 -39.79 39.18 -4.18
N LYS A 79 -41.05 39.60 -4.03
CA LYS A 79 -42.11 38.73 -3.47
C LYS A 79 -42.33 37.44 -4.28
N ARG A 80 -42.32 37.53 -5.61
CA ARG A 80 -42.49 36.35 -6.48
C ARG A 80 -41.28 35.42 -6.42
N ILE A 81 -40.06 35.94 -6.33
CA ILE A 81 -38.85 35.14 -6.10
C ILE A 81 -38.98 34.36 -4.80
N LYS A 82 -39.43 35.00 -3.71
CA LYS A 82 -39.67 34.32 -2.42
C LYS A 82 -40.70 33.20 -2.56
N GLY A 83 -41.83 33.46 -3.20
CA GLY A 83 -42.87 32.45 -3.40
C GLY A 83 -42.43 31.26 -4.27
N VAL A 84 -41.53 31.45 -5.24
CA VAL A 84 -40.94 30.34 -6.02
C VAL A 84 -40.07 29.45 -5.15
N ILE A 85 -39.26 30.06 -4.27
CA ILE A 85 -38.38 29.33 -3.35
C ILE A 85 -39.20 28.55 -2.32
N GLU A 86 -40.22 29.17 -1.72
CA GLU A 86 -41.09 28.53 -0.71
C GLU A 86 -41.85 27.31 -1.26
N ASN A 87 -42.19 27.33 -2.56
CA ASN A 87 -42.95 26.25 -3.19
C ASN A 87 -42.09 25.12 -3.76
N ASN A 88 -40.76 25.27 -3.82
CA ASN A 88 -39.85 24.28 -4.39
C ASN A 88 -38.83 23.78 -3.34
N PRO A 89 -39.09 22.63 -2.69
CA PRO A 89 -38.24 22.10 -1.63
C PRO A 89 -36.81 21.80 -2.06
N ALA A 90 -36.57 21.35 -3.30
CA ALA A 90 -35.22 21.10 -3.78
C ALA A 90 -34.42 22.39 -3.95
N VAL A 91 -35.05 23.44 -4.49
CA VAL A 91 -34.45 24.77 -4.61
C VAL A 91 -34.19 25.37 -3.24
N ALA A 92 -35.16 25.30 -2.32
CA ALA A 92 -34.98 25.79 -0.95
C ALA A 92 -33.84 25.06 -0.23
N SER A 93 -33.74 23.74 -0.40
CA SER A 93 -32.67 22.90 0.15
C SER A 93 -31.28 23.32 -0.38
N GLU A 94 -31.14 23.51 -1.70
CA GLU A 94 -29.88 23.98 -2.29
C GLU A 94 -29.50 25.40 -1.85
N LEU A 95 -30.48 26.30 -1.74
CA LEU A 95 -30.26 27.66 -1.23
C LEU A 95 -29.84 27.66 0.24
N ASN A 96 -30.41 26.76 1.06
CA ASN A 96 -29.99 26.56 2.45
C ASN A 96 -28.55 26.06 2.57
N ARG A 97 -28.05 25.33 1.56
CA ARG A 97 -26.64 24.93 1.46
C ARG A 97 -25.73 26.06 0.94
N GLY A 98 -26.27 27.26 0.71
CA GLY A 98 -25.52 28.36 0.12
C GLY A 98 -25.13 28.10 -1.34
N ARG A 99 -25.89 27.26 -2.05
CA ARG A 99 -25.74 26.98 -3.50
C ARG A 99 -26.91 27.56 -4.28
N LEU A 100 -26.63 28.03 -5.49
CA LEU A 100 -27.65 28.57 -6.38
C LEU A 100 -27.96 27.54 -7.48
N PRO A 101 -29.09 26.82 -7.43
CA PRO A 101 -29.39 25.75 -8.37
C PRO A 101 -29.79 26.29 -9.74
N GLU A 102 -29.32 25.65 -10.82
CA GLU A 102 -29.63 26.02 -12.21
C GLU A 102 -31.12 25.88 -12.54
N SER A 103 -31.79 24.90 -11.91
CA SER A 103 -33.22 24.64 -12.04
C SER A 103 -34.10 25.82 -11.60
N LEU A 104 -33.56 26.79 -10.87
CA LEU A 104 -34.27 28.00 -10.49
C LEU A 104 -34.58 28.91 -11.69
N LEU A 105 -33.74 28.89 -12.74
CA LEU A 105 -33.88 29.82 -13.87
C LEU A 105 -35.11 29.58 -14.75
N PRO A 106 -35.41 28.34 -15.19
CA PRO A 106 -36.65 28.06 -15.92
C PRO A 106 -37.88 28.55 -15.14
N VAL A 107 -37.92 28.26 -13.83
CA VAL A 107 -39.05 28.62 -12.96
C VAL A 107 -39.19 30.14 -12.81
N LEU A 108 -38.08 30.87 -12.69
CA LEU A 108 -38.10 32.35 -12.66
C LEU A 108 -38.46 32.96 -14.03
N ASN A 109 -38.01 32.35 -15.13
CA ASN A 109 -38.34 32.79 -16.49
C ASN A 109 -39.82 32.60 -16.80
N GLU A 110 -40.45 31.49 -16.36
CA GLU A 110 -41.91 31.29 -16.45
C GLU A 110 -42.68 32.40 -15.72
N GLN A 111 -42.13 32.89 -14.61
CA GLN A 111 -42.65 34.03 -13.87
C GLN A 111 -42.24 35.39 -14.48
N LYS A 112 -41.60 35.43 -15.65
CA LYS A 112 -41.09 36.64 -16.32
C LYS A 112 -40.08 37.44 -15.47
N ILE A 113 -39.23 36.75 -14.71
CA ILE A 113 -38.18 37.34 -13.87
C ILE A 113 -36.82 36.99 -14.48
N HIS A 114 -36.18 37.96 -15.13
CA HIS A 114 -34.87 37.78 -15.77
C HIS A 114 -33.72 38.18 -14.84
N ILE A 115 -32.91 37.18 -14.48
CA ILE A 115 -31.74 37.35 -13.60
C ILE A 115 -30.59 38.02 -14.36
N PHE A 116 -30.32 37.57 -15.59
CA PHE A 116 -29.31 38.16 -16.47
C PHE A 116 -29.91 39.34 -17.24
N PRO A 117 -29.12 40.36 -17.60
CA PRO A 117 -29.59 41.46 -18.43
C PRO A 117 -29.98 40.97 -19.83
N GLY A 118 -31.05 41.55 -20.38
CA GLY A 118 -31.51 41.29 -21.75
C GLY A 118 -30.95 42.27 -22.78
N ASP A 119 -30.66 43.50 -22.36
CA ASP A 119 -30.24 44.63 -23.20
C ASP A 119 -29.25 45.55 -22.44
N TRP A 120 -28.51 46.39 -23.17
CA TRP A 120 -27.58 47.37 -22.56
C TRP A 120 -28.28 48.40 -21.66
N ASP A 121 -29.56 48.68 -21.89
CA ASP A 121 -30.35 49.61 -21.08
C ASP A 121 -30.60 49.10 -19.65
N GLU A 122 -30.39 47.81 -19.39
CA GLU A 122 -30.41 47.25 -18.04
C GLU A 122 -29.10 47.42 -17.27
N ILE A 123 -28.06 47.96 -17.93
CA ILE A 123 -26.70 48.12 -17.39
C ILE A 123 -26.27 49.58 -17.47
N THR A 124 -26.23 50.27 -16.34
CA THR A 124 -25.62 51.60 -16.26
C THR A 124 -24.11 51.45 -16.03
N ALA A 125 -23.30 51.75 -17.06
CA ALA A 125 -21.84 51.57 -17.00
C ALA A 125 -21.08 52.83 -17.46
N ASN A 126 -20.08 53.25 -16.67
CA ASN A 126 -19.22 54.40 -16.95
C ASN A 126 -17.75 53.98 -16.89
N CYS A 127 -16.93 54.48 -17.82
CA CYS A 127 -15.48 54.33 -17.80
C CYS A 127 -14.79 55.68 -18.07
N SER A 128 -13.77 56.00 -17.29
CA SER A 128 -12.96 57.23 -17.44
C SER A 128 -12.02 57.25 -18.65
N CYS A 129 -12.11 56.26 -19.54
CA CYS A 129 -11.27 56.21 -20.74
C CYS A 129 -11.84 57.11 -21.86
N PRO A 130 -11.00 57.61 -22.78
CA PRO A 130 -11.45 58.46 -23.89
C PRO A 130 -12.24 57.71 -24.98
N ASP A 131 -12.45 56.39 -24.81
CA ASP A 131 -13.27 55.56 -25.71
C ASP A 131 -14.73 55.68 -25.29
N TRP A 132 -15.52 56.38 -26.11
CA TRP A 132 -16.96 56.63 -25.90
C TRP A 132 -17.83 55.41 -26.22
N ALA A 133 -17.25 54.30 -26.65
CA ALA A 133 -17.98 53.08 -26.93
C ALA A 133 -18.53 52.42 -25.66
N ASN A 134 -19.74 51.86 -25.75
CA ASN A 134 -20.33 51.01 -24.72
C ASN A 134 -20.58 49.59 -25.28
N PRO A 135 -19.88 48.55 -24.81
CA PRO A 135 -18.81 48.59 -23.82
C PRO A 135 -17.45 48.94 -24.45
N CYS A 136 -16.66 49.77 -23.78
CA CYS A 136 -15.26 49.97 -24.13
C CYS A 136 -14.44 48.71 -23.75
N LYS A 137 -13.21 48.57 -24.26
CA LYS A 137 -12.35 47.41 -23.93
C LYS A 137 -12.07 47.22 -22.44
N HIS A 138 -12.10 48.31 -21.64
CA HIS A 138 -11.90 48.24 -20.20
C HIS A 138 -13.16 47.77 -19.46
N LEU A 139 -14.36 48.20 -19.90
CA LEU A 139 -15.65 47.70 -19.41
C LEU A 139 -15.80 46.20 -19.72
N ALA A 140 -15.50 45.82 -20.95
CA ALA A 140 -15.50 44.43 -21.39
C ALA A 140 -14.56 43.55 -20.53
N ALA A 141 -13.38 44.07 -20.13
CA ALA A 141 -12.48 43.34 -19.23
C ALA A 141 -13.11 43.11 -17.85
N VAL A 142 -13.87 44.06 -17.31
CA VAL A 142 -14.55 43.92 -16.02
C VAL A 142 -15.69 42.89 -16.11
N TYR A 143 -16.44 42.82 -17.21
CA TYR A 143 -17.49 41.80 -17.39
C TYR A 143 -16.95 40.36 -17.37
N TYR A 144 -15.79 40.10 -17.99
CA TYR A 144 -15.14 38.79 -17.90
C TYR A 144 -14.58 38.48 -16.51
N ILE A 145 -14.09 39.50 -15.78
CA ILE A 145 -13.68 39.29 -14.37
C ILE A 145 -14.90 39.02 -13.49
N LEU A 146 -16.02 39.71 -13.71
CA LEU A 146 -17.28 39.42 -13.01
C LEU A 146 -17.75 37.98 -13.24
N ALA A 147 -17.57 37.42 -14.44
CA ALA A 147 -17.86 36.00 -14.69
C ALA A 147 -17.09 35.06 -13.75
N ASN A 148 -15.81 35.35 -13.50
CA ASN A 148 -14.97 34.57 -12.58
C ASN A 148 -15.35 34.77 -11.11
N GLU A 149 -15.89 35.93 -10.74
CA GLU A 149 -16.42 36.17 -9.39
C GLU A 149 -17.78 35.48 -9.20
N ILE A 150 -18.62 35.46 -10.23
CA ILE A 150 -19.88 34.69 -10.25
C ILE A 150 -19.58 33.20 -10.19
N ASP A 151 -18.55 32.71 -10.90
CA ASP A 151 -18.09 31.32 -10.80
C ASP A 151 -17.78 30.91 -9.35
N LYS A 152 -17.19 31.81 -8.56
CA LYS A 152 -16.84 31.56 -7.15
C LYS A 152 -17.99 31.80 -6.18
N ALA A 153 -18.88 32.73 -6.51
CA ALA A 153 -20.01 33.12 -5.67
C ALA A 153 -21.25 33.45 -6.53
N PRO A 154 -22.03 32.44 -6.97
CA PRO A 154 -23.14 32.63 -7.89
C PRO A 154 -24.21 33.63 -7.40
N PHE A 155 -24.45 33.69 -6.09
CA PHE A 155 -25.38 34.64 -5.44
C PHE A 155 -25.05 36.11 -5.72
N LEU A 156 -23.83 36.41 -6.16
CA LEU A 156 -23.44 37.74 -6.57
C LEU A 156 -24.39 38.32 -7.63
N ILE A 157 -24.96 37.50 -8.51
CA ILE A 157 -25.87 37.97 -9.55
C ILE A 157 -27.16 38.58 -8.99
N PHE A 158 -27.68 38.03 -7.90
CA PHE A 158 -28.84 38.59 -7.18
C PHE A 158 -28.45 39.84 -6.41
N ASN A 159 -27.27 39.85 -5.79
CA ASN A 159 -26.74 41.02 -5.09
C ASN A 159 -26.59 42.22 -6.04
N LEU A 160 -26.13 41.99 -7.28
CA LEU A 160 -26.02 43.04 -8.31
C LEU A 160 -27.38 43.64 -8.70
N LYS A 161 -28.47 42.88 -8.58
CA LYS A 161 -29.85 43.37 -8.77
C LYS A 161 -30.56 43.75 -7.46
N GLY A 162 -29.82 43.89 -6.35
CA GLY A 162 -30.32 44.45 -5.09
C GLY A 162 -31.01 43.45 -4.15
N VAL A 163 -30.88 42.14 -4.37
CA VAL A 163 -31.41 41.10 -3.47
C VAL A 163 -30.25 40.38 -2.80
N SER A 164 -30.22 40.39 -1.47
CA SER A 164 -29.14 39.74 -0.71
C SER A 164 -29.31 38.22 -0.64
N ALA A 165 -28.20 37.49 -0.50
CA ALA A 165 -28.24 36.05 -0.22
C ALA A 165 -29.05 35.72 1.05
N GLN A 166 -29.01 36.58 2.06
CA GLN A 166 -29.80 36.43 3.29
C GLN A 166 -31.31 36.50 3.02
N THR A 167 -31.75 37.40 2.13
CA THR A 167 -33.16 37.53 1.75
C THR A 167 -33.69 36.28 1.01
N LEU A 168 -32.82 35.60 0.25
CA LEU A 168 -33.16 34.34 -0.42
C LEU A 168 -33.17 33.16 0.56
N ALA A 169 -32.21 33.14 1.50
CA ALA A 169 -32.11 32.16 2.57
C ALA A 169 -33.34 32.22 3.52
N GLU A 170 -33.79 33.41 3.89
CA GLU A 170 -35.03 33.60 4.67
C GLU A 170 -36.25 33.01 3.97
N ALA A 171 -36.34 33.18 2.64
CA ALA A 171 -37.43 32.60 1.83
C ALA A 171 -37.35 31.07 1.74
N ALA A 172 -36.15 30.49 1.91
CA ALA A 172 -35.94 29.05 1.98
C ALA A 172 -36.22 28.45 3.38
N GLY A 173 -36.77 29.26 4.32
CA GLY A 173 -37.18 28.82 5.65
C GLY A 173 -36.14 29.01 6.76
N LEU A 174 -35.02 29.68 6.49
CA LEU A 174 -34.03 30.01 7.53
C LEU A 174 -34.55 31.19 8.38
N THR A 175 -35.17 30.89 9.51
CA THR A 175 -35.22 31.86 10.62
C THR A 175 -33.82 31.97 11.23
N ASN A 176 -33.45 33.18 11.64
CA ASN A 176 -32.14 33.63 12.16
C ASN A 176 -31.57 32.87 13.40
N LYS A 177 -31.98 31.62 13.63
CA LYS A 177 -31.53 30.72 14.71
C LYS A 177 -30.69 29.53 14.25
N ARG A 178 -30.43 29.37 12.95
CA ARG A 178 -29.39 28.44 12.44
C ARG A 178 -28.61 29.12 11.34
N GLN A 179 -27.68 29.98 11.77
CA GLN A 179 -26.48 30.23 10.97
C GLN A 179 -25.87 28.86 10.70
N ILE A 180 -25.81 28.49 9.43
CA ILE A 180 -24.90 27.53 8.79
C ILE A 180 -24.01 26.83 9.83
N ASP A 181 -24.14 25.51 9.98
CA ASP A 181 -23.28 24.61 10.79
C ASP A 181 -21.79 24.60 10.33
N ALA A 182 -21.28 25.72 9.81
CA ALA A 182 -19.90 26.17 9.99
C ALA A 182 -19.68 26.79 11.39
N GLY A 183 -20.75 26.91 12.20
CA GLY A 183 -20.76 27.54 13.53
C GLY A 183 -20.52 26.63 14.74
N ASP A 184 -20.22 25.34 14.59
CA ASP A 184 -19.71 24.54 15.73
C ASP A 184 -18.24 24.87 16.05
N LEU A 185 -17.62 25.79 15.30
CA LEU A 185 -16.24 26.28 15.44
C LEU A 185 -16.08 27.51 16.36
N GLU A 186 -17.17 28.08 16.86
CA GLU A 186 -17.17 29.15 17.88
C GLU A 186 -18.00 28.74 19.11
N ARG A 187 -17.81 27.52 19.60
CA ARG A 187 -18.09 27.28 21.02
C ARG A 187 -16.94 27.88 21.81
N ASP A 188 -17.23 28.86 22.66
CA ASP A 188 -16.23 29.27 23.64
C ASP A 188 -16.01 28.08 24.59
N ILE A 189 -14.97 27.28 24.30
CA ILE A 189 -14.56 26.12 25.10
C ILE A 189 -14.03 26.55 26.47
N PHE A 190 -13.98 27.84 26.76
CA PHE A 190 -13.56 28.38 28.03
C PHE A 190 -14.75 28.90 28.83
N ILE A 191 -14.82 28.48 30.10
CA ILE A 191 -15.81 28.99 31.06
C ILE A 191 -15.11 29.68 32.23
N PRO A 192 -15.74 30.69 32.88
CA PRO A 192 -15.18 31.29 34.08
C PRO A 192 -14.95 30.23 35.17
N TYR A 193 -13.78 30.24 35.81
CA TYR A 193 -13.42 29.21 36.79
C TYR A 193 -14.39 29.16 38.00
N GLU A 194 -15.11 30.25 38.30
CA GLU A 194 -16.14 30.29 39.34
C GLU A 194 -17.39 29.45 39.01
N GLN A 195 -17.63 29.16 37.73
CA GLN A 195 -18.78 28.38 37.27
C GLN A 195 -18.49 26.87 37.25
N VAL A 196 -17.24 26.47 37.49
CA VAL A 196 -16.85 25.06 37.57
C VAL A 196 -17.37 24.48 38.88
N LYS A 197 -18.51 23.76 38.82
CA LYS A 197 -19.05 23.02 39.97
C LYS A 197 -18.09 21.88 40.31
N ALA A 198 -17.63 21.85 41.56
CA ALA A 198 -16.80 20.78 42.10
C ALA A 198 -17.59 19.48 42.31
N GLU A 199 -18.08 18.87 41.23
CA GLU A 199 -18.30 17.41 41.22
C GLU A 199 -17.00 16.76 40.80
N ILE A 200 -16.06 16.66 41.73
CA ILE A 200 -14.92 15.76 41.58
C ILE A 200 -15.46 14.36 41.77
N LYS A 201 -16.00 13.77 40.70
CA LYS A 201 -16.08 12.30 40.63
C LYS A 201 -14.65 11.83 40.48
N GLY A 202 -14.13 11.19 41.53
CA GLY A 202 -12.85 10.48 41.48
C GLY A 202 -12.85 9.52 40.30
N LYS A 203 -12.14 9.91 39.24
CA LYS A 203 -11.69 9.06 38.15
C LYS A 203 -10.17 8.93 38.24
N GLU A 204 -9.63 8.77 39.45
CA GLU A 204 -8.19 8.52 39.63
C GLU A 204 -7.84 7.03 39.67
N ASP A 205 -8.82 6.12 39.72
CA ASP A 205 -8.55 4.68 39.71
C ASP A 205 -9.42 3.96 38.66
N SER A 206 -8.77 3.25 37.74
CA SER A 206 -9.31 2.42 36.65
C SER A 206 -9.98 3.16 35.46
N LEU A 207 -9.15 3.63 34.53
CA LEU A 207 -9.57 3.79 33.13
C LEU A 207 -8.69 2.86 32.30
N GLU A 208 -9.31 1.82 31.74
CA GLU A 208 -8.66 0.97 30.75
C GLU A 208 -8.19 1.85 29.58
N PRO A 209 -6.99 1.59 29.02
CA PRO A 209 -6.52 2.34 27.87
C PRO A 209 -7.51 2.18 26.70
N PRO A 210 -7.84 3.27 25.97
CA PRO A 210 -8.77 3.21 24.86
C PRO A 210 -8.25 2.23 23.79
N ASP A 211 -9.17 1.51 23.17
CA ASP A 211 -8.86 0.52 22.14
C ASP A 211 -8.33 1.19 20.87
N LEU A 212 -7.01 1.11 20.66
CA LEU A 212 -6.34 1.66 19.49
C LEU A 212 -6.39 0.72 18.26
N SER A 213 -7.12 -0.41 18.33
CA SER A 213 -7.28 -1.37 17.22
C SER A 213 -8.29 -0.88 16.17
N PHE A 214 -7.95 0.26 15.55
CA PHE A 214 -8.73 0.83 14.47
C PHE A 214 -8.39 0.17 13.12
N GLN A 215 -9.40 -0.36 12.41
CA GLN A 215 -9.27 -0.72 11.00
C GLN A 215 -9.28 0.55 10.16
N GLY A 216 -8.23 0.79 9.37
CA GLY A 216 -8.09 2.00 8.56
C GLY A 216 -9.30 2.28 7.67
N ILE A 217 -9.58 3.56 7.45
CA ILE A 217 -10.63 4.01 6.54
C ILE A 217 -10.17 3.79 5.11
N ASP A 218 -11.09 3.35 4.25
CA ASP A 218 -10.87 3.40 2.81
C ASP A 218 -10.83 4.86 2.34
N ILE A 219 -9.63 5.44 2.37
CA ILE A 219 -9.37 6.81 1.94
C ILE A 219 -9.70 7.02 0.46
N ASP A 220 -9.53 6.03 -0.40
CA ASP A 220 -9.86 6.16 -1.83
C ASP A 220 -11.38 6.35 -1.98
N SER A 221 -12.19 5.59 -1.20
CA SER A 221 -13.64 5.78 -1.11
C SER A 221 -14.03 7.12 -0.46
N MET A 222 -13.39 7.55 0.62
CA MET A 222 -13.68 8.84 1.27
C MET A 222 -13.42 10.02 0.33
N PHE A 223 -12.27 10.05 -0.36
CA PHE A 223 -11.91 11.13 -1.28
C PHE A 223 -12.74 11.07 -2.57
N SER A 224 -13.36 9.92 -2.90
CA SER A 224 -14.27 9.81 -4.05
C SER A 224 -15.46 10.78 -3.97
N LEU A 225 -15.87 11.17 -2.75
CA LEU A 225 -16.89 12.17 -2.48
C LEU A 225 -16.51 13.57 -2.98
N LEU A 226 -15.22 13.88 -3.12
CA LEU A 226 -14.78 15.17 -3.64
C LEU A 226 -14.82 15.21 -5.18
N PRO A 227 -15.30 16.31 -5.78
CA PRO A 227 -15.25 16.49 -7.23
C PRO A 227 -13.82 16.68 -7.73
N ASP A 228 -13.53 16.16 -8.92
CA ASP A 228 -12.18 16.07 -9.51
C ASP A 228 -11.60 17.42 -10.00
N SER A 229 -12.43 18.48 -10.05
CA SER A 229 -12.02 19.80 -10.57
C SER A 229 -12.51 20.96 -9.68
N PRO A 230 -11.80 21.27 -8.58
CA PRO A 230 -12.17 22.38 -7.70
C PRO A 230 -11.94 23.75 -8.35
N LEU A 231 -12.89 24.67 -8.15
CA LEU A 231 -12.87 26.02 -8.74
C LEU A 231 -11.68 26.90 -8.27
N PHE A 232 -11.08 26.55 -7.13
CA PHE A 232 -9.98 27.29 -6.54
C PHE A 232 -8.59 26.85 -7.05
N TYR A 233 -8.47 25.71 -7.73
CA TYR A 233 -7.20 25.14 -8.18
C TYR A 233 -7.24 24.81 -9.67
N THR A 234 -6.45 25.54 -10.47
CA THR A 234 -6.54 25.49 -11.93
C THR A 234 -5.36 24.81 -12.61
N GLU A 235 -4.39 24.32 -11.83
CA GLU A 235 -3.10 23.80 -12.32
C GLU A 235 -3.07 22.26 -12.42
N GLY A 236 -4.18 21.59 -12.06
CA GLY A 236 -4.31 20.14 -12.15
C GLY A 236 -5.44 19.59 -11.26
N ASP A 237 -5.38 18.29 -10.96
CA ASP A 237 -6.30 17.58 -10.09
C ASP A 237 -5.82 17.67 -8.62
N PHE A 238 -6.45 18.58 -7.85
CA PHE A 238 -6.11 18.79 -6.44
C PHE A 238 -6.54 17.62 -5.55
N LYS A 239 -7.61 16.89 -5.91
CA LYS A 239 -8.07 15.70 -5.16
C LYS A 239 -7.02 14.61 -5.20
N ARG A 240 -6.48 14.32 -6.38
CA ARG A 240 -5.41 13.31 -6.55
C ARG A 240 -4.15 13.70 -5.78
N MET A 241 -3.80 14.98 -5.75
CA MET A 241 -2.69 15.50 -4.97
C MET A 241 -2.92 15.30 -3.47
N LEU A 242 -4.09 15.70 -2.96
CA LEU A 242 -4.46 15.55 -1.55
C LEU A 242 -4.47 14.08 -1.12
N LEU A 243 -5.01 13.18 -1.94
CA LEU A 243 -5.01 11.74 -1.71
C LEU A 243 -3.58 11.16 -1.67
N HIS A 244 -2.69 11.61 -2.57
CA HIS A 244 -1.29 11.19 -2.55
C HIS A 244 -0.60 11.62 -1.24
N VAL A 245 -0.83 12.85 -0.81
CA VAL A 245 -0.30 13.37 0.45
C VAL A 245 -0.80 12.59 1.66
N TYR A 246 -2.09 12.25 1.71
CA TYR A 246 -2.64 11.38 2.76
C TYR A 246 -1.93 10.03 2.84
N LYS A 247 -1.66 9.40 1.69
CA LYS A 247 -0.90 8.13 1.62
C LYS A 247 0.53 8.29 2.14
N GLU A 248 1.18 9.42 1.90
CA GLU A 248 2.51 9.71 2.44
C GLU A 248 2.49 9.98 3.95
N ILE A 249 1.47 10.70 4.46
CA ILE A 249 1.27 10.91 5.91
C ILE A 249 1.06 9.57 6.62
N MET A 250 0.22 8.69 6.08
CA MET A 250 -0.04 7.36 6.66
C MET A 250 1.25 6.54 6.75
N LYS A 251 2.04 6.49 5.67
CA LYS A 251 3.36 5.82 5.67
C LYS A 251 4.31 6.44 6.69
N ALA A 252 4.35 7.77 6.79
CA ALA A 252 5.19 8.44 7.78
C ALA A 252 4.76 8.10 9.21
N ALA A 253 3.46 7.98 9.47
CA ALA A 253 2.91 7.56 10.77
C ALA A 253 3.17 6.07 11.08
N GLU A 254 3.28 5.20 10.08
CA GLU A 254 3.74 3.80 10.23
C GLU A 254 5.24 3.74 10.56
N MET A 255 6.05 4.59 9.93
CA MET A 255 7.51 4.64 10.13
C MET A 255 7.94 5.23 11.48
N ILE A 256 7.03 5.83 12.23
CA ILE A 256 7.31 6.22 13.62
C ILE A 256 7.34 4.95 14.45
N ASN A 257 8.52 4.32 14.42
CA ASN A 257 8.91 3.27 15.34
C ASN A 257 8.96 3.88 16.73
N ILE A 258 8.13 3.32 17.61
CA ILE A 258 8.22 3.50 19.05
C ILE A 258 9.66 3.15 19.43
N THR A 259 10.43 4.14 19.88
CA THR A 259 11.77 3.89 20.40
C THR A 259 11.59 3.25 21.78
N GLU A 260 11.53 1.92 21.82
CA GLU A 260 11.78 1.19 23.07
C GLU A 260 13.22 1.51 23.52
N GLY A 261 13.35 2.35 24.55
CA GLY A 261 14.65 2.71 25.10
C GLY A 261 14.80 4.12 25.67
N ASN A 262 13.81 5.00 25.53
CA ASN A 262 13.83 6.29 26.22
C ASN A 262 13.08 6.21 27.55
N ASP A 263 13.83 5.95 28.64
CA ASP A 263 13.40 6.08 30.05
C ASP A 263 13.11 7.56 30.42
N HIS A 264 12.19 8.21 29.71
CA HIS A 264 11.76 9.57 30.03
C HIS A 264 10.55 9.52 30.97
N SER A 265 10.81 9.70 32.26
CA SER A 265 9.77 9.89 33.27
C SER A 265 9.50 11.39 33.47
N PHE A 266 8.25 11.82 33.27
CA PHE A 266 7.78 13.19 33.60
C PHE A 266 7.22 13.26 35.02
N LYS A 267 7.76 12.46 35.94
CA LYS A 267 7.29 12.36 37.32
C LYS A 267 7.28 13.74 37.98
N GLY A 268 6.10 14.15 38.46
CA GLY A 268 5.88 15.44 39.13
C GLY A 268 5.94 16.67 38.24
N THR A 269 5.94 16.54 36.90
CA THR A 269 5.84 17.68 35.96
C THR A 269 4.44 17.74 35.35
N ASN A 270 3.73 18.84 35.57
CA ASN A 270 2.42 19.11 35.00
C ASN A 270 2.53 20.04 33.78
N PHE A 271 1.79 19.71 32.72
CA PHE A 271 1.70 20.50 31.49
C PHE A 271 0.34 21.19 31.41
N PHE A 272 0.37 22.50 31.16
CA PHE A 272 -0.82 23.34 31.04
C PHE A 272 -0.84 24.04 29.69
N LEU A 273 -1.96 23.94 28.96
CA LEU A 273 -2.19 24.66 27.71
C LEU A 273 -2.72 26.08 28.02
N VAL A 274 -1.91 27.09 27.75
CA VAL A 274 -2.21 28.49 28.06
C VAL A 274 -2.59 29.23 26.80
N GLN A 275 -3.75 29.88 26.81
CA GLN A 275 -4.15 30.85 25.78
C GLN A 275 -3.76 32.27 26.23
N ASP A 276 -2.92 32.95 25.45
CA ASP A 276 -2.55 34.36 25.65
C ASP A 276 -3.32 35.25 24.67
N THR A 277 -4.31 35.97 25.18
CA THR A 277 -5.18 36.86 24.40
C THR A 277 -4.56 38.23 24.12
N THR A 278 -3.38 38.54 24.70
CA THR A 278 -2.66 39.81 24.47
C THR A 278 -1.65 39.75 23.32
N MET A 279 -1.36 38.57 22.75
CA MET A 279 -0.50 38.43 21.57
C MET A 279 -1.14 38.91 20.25
N THR A 280 -2.14 39.78 20.33
CA THR A 280 -2.71 40.49 19.18
C THR A 280 -1.80 41.67 18.82
N VAL A 281 -1.11 41.54 17.68
CA VAL A 281 -0.53 42.65 16.90
C VAL A 281 0.77 43.29 17.45
N HIS A 282 1.92 42.62 17.26
CA HIS A 282 3.17 43.35 17.05
C HIS A 282 3.83 42.97 15.73
N ARG A 283 3.72 43.92 14.78
CA ARG A 283 4.04 43.81 13.35
C ARG A 283 5.54 43.93 13.03
N THR A 284 6.45 43.78 13.99
CA THR A 284 7.79 44.38 13.81
C THR A 284 9.00 43.45 13.88
N LEU A 285 8.95 42.17 14.29
CA LEU A 285 10.21 41.45 14.54
C LEU A 285 10.35 39.96 14.22
N LEU A 286 9.36 39.22 13.68
CA LEU A 286 9.57 37.77 13.43
C LEU A 286 9.05 37.32 12.07
N GLN A 287 10.00 36.94 11.20
CA GLN A 287 9.76 36.31 9.91
C GLN A 287 9.41 34.82 10.10
N LYS A 288 8.45 34.34 9.30
CA LYS A 288 8.18 32.94 8.89
C LYS A 288 7.74 31.86 9.90
N GLU A 289 7.89 32.00 11.22
CA GLU A 289 7.67 30.82 12.12
C GLU A 289 6.43 30.82 13.03
N VAL A 290 5.60 31.88 13.10
CA VAL A 290 4.59 32.01 14.19
C VAL A 290 3.13 31.99 13.72
N PHE A 291 2.73 31.03 12.88
CA PHE A 291 1.31 30.90 12.49
C PHE A 291 0.69 29.52 12.73
N ARG A 292 1.44 28.55 13.28
CA ARG A 292 0.97 27.18 13.44
C ARG A 292 -0.06 26.98 14.57
N ASN A 293 -0.17 27.89 15.54
CA ASN A 293 -1.13 27.83 16.66
C ASN A 293 -1.30 29.23 17.33
N ALA A 294 -1.86 30.21 16.61
CA ALA A 294 -1.93 31.59 17.08
C ALA A 294 -2.63 31.72 18.45
N GLY A 295 -1.87 32.06 19.49
CA GLY A 295 -2.37 32.35 20.84
C GLY A 295 -2.23 31.24 21.88
N PHE A 296 -1.73 30.04 21.53
CA PHE A 296 -1.56 28.93 22.47
C PHE A 296 -0.09 28.59 22.74
N MET A 297 0.24 28.29 24.01
CA MET A 297 1.55 27.84 24.45
C MET A 297 1.40 26.81 25.58
N PHE A 298 2.42 25.97 25.81
CA PHE A 298 2.45 25.12 26.99
C PHE A 298 3.25 25.78 28.11
N PHE A 299 2.77 25.63 29.34
CA PHE A 299 3.49 25.93 30.56
C PHE A 299 3.73 24.63 31.32
N ALA A 300 4.99 24.27 31.52
CA ALA A 300 5.38 23.10 32.30
C ALA A 300 5.85 23.53 33.69
N ALA A 301 5.26 22.96 34.76
CA ALA A 301 5.58 23.28 36.14
C ALA A 301 5.67 22.01 37.01
N THR A 302 6.55 22.01 38.01
CA THR A 302 6.71 20.90 38.97
C THR A 302 5.96 21.15 40.26
N ASP A 303 5.51 20.06 40.90
CA ASP A 303 4.70 20.12 42.13
C ASP A 303 5.48 20.57 43.38
N GLU A 304 6.82 20.57 43.35
CA GLU A 304 7.65 21.02 44.47
C GLU A 304 7.96 22.54 44.41
N ALA A 305 7.56 23.27 45.45
CA ALA A 305 7.99 24.65 45.72
C ALA A 305 9.46 24.74 46.21
N VAL A 306 10.37 23.96 45.63
CA VAL A 306 11.80 23.90 45.98
C VAL A 306 12.61 24.23 44.72
N PRO A 307 13.59 25.17 44.76
CA PRO A 307 14.46 25.38 43.62
C PRO A 307 15.20 24.08 43.28
N PRO A 308 15.33 23.70 42.00
CA PRO A 308 15.89 22.41 41.63
C PRO A 308 17.30 22.25 42.23
N LYS A 309 17.55 21.13 42.92
CA LYS A 309 18.93 20.70 43.26
C LYS A 309 19.72 20.56 41.96
N LYS A 310 21.04 20.82 42.01
CA LYS A 310 21.97 20.83 40.85
C LYS A 310 21.74 19.72 39.80
N GLY A 311 21.32 18.51 40.20
CA GLY A 311 21.08 17.38 39.29
C GLY A 311 19.77 17.42 38.49
N SER A 312 18.70 18.10 38.94
CA SER A 312 17.47 18.24 38.13
C SER A 312 17.61 19.33 37.07
N ARG A 313 18.53 20.28 37.24
CA ARG A 313 18.86 21.30 36.24
C ARG A 313 19.49 20.69 34.98
N GLU A 314 20.33 19.67 35.13
CA GLU A 314 20.90 18.91 34.00
C GLU A 314 19.84 18.12 33.23
N LEU A 315 18.84 17.54 33.91
CA LEU A 315 17.72 16.84 33.25
C LEU A 315 16.85 17.83 32.44
N TYR A 316 16.57 19.00 33.00
CA TYR A 316 15.85 20.08 32.33
C TYR A 316 16.63 20.67 31.15
N GLU A 317 17.92 20.93 31.31
CA GLU A 317 18.80 21.41 30.22
C GLU A 317 19.02 20.34 29.14
N ARG A 318 18.96 19.05 29.47
CA ARG A 318 19.12 17.96 28.50
C ARG A 318 17.83 17.63 27.73
N ILE A 319 16.65 17.80 28.34
CA ILE A 319 15.34 17.62 27.67
C ILE A 319 14.99 18.83 26.80
N PHE A 320 15.25 20.05 27.28
CA PHE A 320 14.85 21.28 26.60
C PHE A 320 15.99 22.05 25.91
N GLY A 321 17.26 21.67 26.11
CA GLY A 321 18.42 22.42 25.61
C GLY A 321 18.70 22.30 24.11
N ASN A 322 18.09 21.34 23.41
CA ASN A 322 18.24 21.17 21.96
C ASN A 322 17.05 21.72 21.14
N LEU A 323 15.95 22.11 21.79
CA LEU A 323 14.82 22.76 21.12
C LEU A 323 15.12 24.25 21.00
N LEU A 324 14.77 24.88 19.88
CA LEU A 324 14.86 26.34 19.70
C LEU A 324 14.02 27.04 20.78
N ILE A 325 14.66 27.34 21.91
CA ILE A 325 14.06 28.04 23.03
C ILE A 325 13.73 29.45 22.52
N ILE A 326 12.45 29.72 22.30
CA ILE A 326 11.96 31.10 22.26
C ILE A 326 12.18 31.66 23.67
N ASN A 327 13.36 32.25 23.89
CA ASN A 327 13.67 33.22 24.94
C ASN A 327 12.85 33.07 26.24
N SER A 328 13.01 31.99 27.01
CA SER A 328 12.31 31.86 28.28
C SER A 328 13.27 32.00 29.47
N LYS A 329 13.34 33.24 29.98
CA LYS A 329 13.52 33.45 31.41
C LYS A 329 12.47 32.59 32.13
N THR A 330 12.83 31.93 33.23
CA THR A 330 11.86 31.33 34.16
C THR A 330 10.77 32.36 34.48
N ASN A 331 9.56 32.13 33.97
CA ASN A 331 8.44 33.04 34.14
C ASN A 331 7.52 32.49 35.22
N SER A 332 6.95 33.39 36.01
CA SER A 332 5.91 33.06 36.98
C SER A 332 4.54 33.36 36.37
N ILE A 333 3.73 32.33 36.10
CA ILE A 333 2.36 32.46 35.56
C ILE A 333 1.37 32.10 36.67
N LYS A 334 0.22 32.78 36.72
CA LYS A 334 -0.90 32.36 37.57
C LYS A 334 -1.59 31.18 36.89
N ILE A 335 -1.50 30.00 37.49
CA ILE A 335 -2.10 28.77 36.95
C ILE A 335 -3.25 28.30 37.84
N PRO A 336 -4.29 27.65 37.28
CA PRO A 336 -5.37 27.07 38.06
C PRO A 336 -4.90 25.80 38.76
N VAL A 337 -4.84 25.83 40.10
CA VAL A 337 -4.49 24.68 40.94
C VAL A 337 -5.72 24.25 41.73
N LEU A 338 -5.99 22.96 41.76
CA LEU A 338 -7.05 22.38 42.57
C LEU A 338 -6.58 22.31 44.04
N ARG A 339 -7.24 23.03 44.95
CA ARG A 339 -7.01 22.94 46.41
C ARG A 339 -8.36 22.90 47.13
N ASP A 340 -8.53 21.98 48.07
CA ASP A 340 -9.76 21.83 48.87
C ASP A 340 -11.04 21.74 48.01
N ASN A 341 -10.99 20.95 46.92
CA ASN A 341 -12.08 20.83 45.93
C ASN A 341 -12.51 22.16 45.29
N LYS A 342 -11.66 23.19 45.28
CA LYS A 342 -11.91 24.46 44.58
C LYS A 342 -10.71 24.82 43.71
N LEU A 343 -10.99 25.30 42.50
CA LEU A 343 -9.97 25.85 41.61
C LEU A 343 -9.56 27.24 42.10
N LYS A 344 -8.26 27.42 42.37
CA LYS A 344 -7.67 28.72 42.74
C LYS A 344 -6.47 29.00 41.84
N PHE A 345 -6.37 30.24 41.35
CA PHE A 345 -5.21 30.67 40.58
C PHE A 345 -4.04 30.97 41.50
N VAL A 346 -2.96 30.19 41.39
CA VAL A 346 -1.73 30.33 42.17
C VAL A 346 -0.58 30.70 41.25
N LYS A 347 0.26 31.64 41.70
CA LYS A 347 1.46 32.04 40.95
C LYS A 347 2.54 30.96 41.09
N GLN A 348 2.87 30.28 40.00
CA GLN A 348 3.86 29.19 39.98
C GLN A 348 4.99 29.51 39.00
N ARG A 349 6.21 29.09 39.32
CA ARG A 349 7.37 29.18 38.43
C ARG A 349 7.42 27.96 37.53
N GLY A 350 7.73 28.15 36.25
CA GLY A 350 7.82 27.07 35.29
C GLY A 350 8.44 27.51 33.97
N ILE A 351 8.35 26.65 32.97
CA ILE A 351 8.92 26.87 31.63
C ILE A 351 7.78 27.04 30.63
N ALA A 352 7.87 28.11 29.86
CA ALA A 352 7.05 28.37 28.69
C ALA A 352 7.65 27.68 27.46
N ALA A 353 6.87 26.88 26.74
CA ALA A 353 7.28 26.18 25.52
C ALA A 353 6.22 26.35 24.41
N SER A 354 6.65 26.31 23.16
CA SER A 354 5.72 26.27 22.03
C SER A 354 4.97 24.94 21.99
N THR A 355 3.74 24.98 21.47
CA THR A 355 2.93 23.78 21.20
C THR A 355 3.65 22.78 20.32
N ASP A 356 4.34 23.27 19.27
CA ASP A 356 5.14 22.44 18.37
C ASP A 356 6.25 21.66 19.09
N SER A 357 6.89 22.27 20.09
CA SER A 357 7.96 21.62 20.85
C SER A 357 7.41 20.49 21.71
N ILE A 358 6.29 20.74 22.42
CA ILE A 358 5.70 19.73 23.32
C ILE A 358 5.11 18.57 22.52
N PHE A 359 4.31 18.83 21.49
CA PHE A 359 3.79 17.76 20.64
C PHE A 359 4.91 16.96 19.97
N GLY A 360 5.98 17.64 19.55
CA GLY A 360 7.16 16.98 19.00
C GLY A 360 7.86 16.02 19.97
N ILE A 361 7.85 16.33 21.28
CA ILE A 361 8.38 15.44 22.33
C ILE A 361 7.44 14.24 22.53
N PHE A 362 6.14 14.46 22.70
CA PHE A 362 5.20 13.36 22.96
C PHE A 362 5.04 12.42 21.77
N LEU A 363 5.19 12.92 20.53
CA LEU A 363 5.24 12.09 19.32
C LEU A 363 6.50 11.20 19.23
N SER A 364 7.52 11.48 20.05
CA SER A 364 8.77 10.69 20.11
C SER A 364 8.82 9.70 21.28
N LEU A 365 7.80 9.64 22.12
CA LEU A 365 7.74 8.75 23.28
C LEU A 365 7.12 7.39 22.92
N PRO A 366 7.38 6.33 23.72
CA PRO A 366 6.69 5.07 23.59
C PRO A 366 5.18 5.21 23.82
N LEU A 367 4.39 4.53 22.98
CA LEU A 367 2.92 4.51 23.06
C LEU A 367 2.38 3.68 24.23
N ASP A 368 3.26 3.17 25.11
CA ASP A 368 2.86 2.36 26.25
C ASP A 368 2.02 3.19 27.24
N THR A 369 0.92 2.61 27.67
CA THR A 369 -0.06 3.21 28.57
C THR A 369 0.29 2.96 30.04
N SER A 370 1.27 2.09 30.32
CA SER A 370 1.75 1.76 31.68
C SER A 370 2.71 2.79 32.28
N LEU A 371 2.45 4.08 32.07
CA LEU A 371 3.23 5.17 32.68
C LEU A 371 2.73 5.48 34.10
N ASP A 372 2.81 4.49 34.99
CA ASP A 372 2.34 4.58 36.39
C ASP A 372 3.06 5.67 37.22
N ASN A 373 4.17 6.22 36.72
CA ASN A 373 4.97 7.24 37.37
C ASN A 373 4.80 8.67 36.80
N ASN A 374 3.92 8.90 35.82
CA ASN A 374 3.74 10.21 35.17
C ASN A 374 2.54 11.01 35.74
N SER A 375 2.57 12.34 35.62
CA SER A 375 1.46 13.21 36.00
C SER A 375 0.21 13.00 35.13
N VAL A 376 -0.97 13.36 35.64
CA VAL A 376 -2.25 13.20 34.92
C VAL A 376 -2.25 13.93 33.57
N SER A 377 -1.70 15.15 33.53
CA SER A 377 -1.56 15.93 32.29
C SER A 377 -0.59 15.30 31.27
N SER A 378 0.48 14.66 31.74
CA SER A 378 1.42 13.92 30.88
C SER A 378 0.80 12.63 30.33
N ARG A 379 0.02 11.90 31.15
CA ARG A 379 -0.73 10.71 30.72
C ARG A 379 -1.76 11.07 29.65
N PHE A 380 -2.52 12.15 29.85
CA PHE A 380 -3.46 12.66 28.85
C PHE A 380 -2.75 13.02 27.54
N LEU A 381 -1.64 13.76 27.58
CA LEU A 381 -0.89 14.14 26.37
C LEU A 381 -0.31 12.92 25.63
N ASN A 382 0.22 11.94 26.36
CA ASN A 382 0.71 10.70 25.74
C ASN A 382 -0.44 9.98 25.03
N LEU A 383 -1.59 9.84 25.71
CA LEU A 383 -2.74 9.15 25.15
C LEU A 383 -3.36 9.89 23.96
N ALA A 384 -3.53 11.19 24.05
CA ALA A 384 -4.01 12.03 22.95
C ALA A 384 -3.07 11.91 21.73
N THR A 385 -1.76 11.86 21.96
CA THR A 385 -0.77 11.65 20.90
C THR A 385 -0.85 10.24 20.30
N SER A 386 -1.07 9.21 21.13
CA SER A 386 -1.29 7.83 20.66
C SER A 386 -2.54 7.69 19.81
N VAL A 387 -3.65 8.29 20.24
CA VAL A 387 -4.89 8.34 19.46
C VAL A 387 -4.67 9.10 18.16
N ALA A 388 -3.97 10.24 18.19
CA ALA A 388 -3.68 11.00 16.97
C ALA A 388 -2.84 10.19 15.98
N LEU A 389 -1.83 9.43 16.46
CA LEU A 389 -1.03 8.55 15.61
C LEU A 389 -1.85 7.39 15.04
N ALA A 390 -2.76 6.81 15.81
CA ALA A 390 -3.69 5.78 15.32
C ALA A 390 -4.61 6.33 14.22
N LEU A 391 -5.17 7.54 14.40
CA LEU A 391 -5.97 8.22 13.39
C LEU A 391 -5.16 8.53 12.12
N LEU A 392 -3.91 8.97 12.26
CA LEU A 392 -3.02 9.24 11.12
C LEU A 392 -2.68 7.95 10.35
N ARG A 393 -2.41 6.84 11.04
CA ARG A 393 -2.19 5.51 10.42
C ARG A 393 -3.43 5.01 9.70
N GLY A 394 -4.60 5.24 10.28
CA GLY A 394 -5.89 4.85 9.72
C GLY A 394 -6.47 5.80 8.66
N GLY A 395 -5.80 6.92 8.35
CA GLY A 395 -6.31 7.93 7.43
C GLY A 395 -7.59 8.64 7.91
N ALA A 396 -7.84 8.63 9.22
CA ALA A 396 -9.11 8.99 9.84
C ALA A 396 -9.18 10.44 10.34
N PHE A 397 -8.81 11.38 9.47
CA PHE A 397 -8.79 12.81 9.75
C PHE A 397 -9.15 13.60 8.49
N ILE A 398 -9.63 14.84 8.65
CA ILE A 398 -10.10 15.69 7.55
C ILE A 398 -9.57 17.12 7.70
N PRO A 399 -9.38 17.87 6.59
CA PRO A 399 -8.97 19.26 6.63
C PRO A 399 -10.18 20.20 6.82
N GLU A 400 -9.99 21.28 7.57
CA GLU A 400 -10.97 22.31 7.89
C GLU A 400 -10.40 23.72 7.60
N VAL A 401 -11.25 24.62 7.11
CA VAL A 401 -10.89 26.03 6.86
C VAL A 401 -11.09 26.87 8.13
N VAL A 402 -10.07 27.59 8.54
CA VAL A 402 -10.13 28.54 9.66
C VAL A 402 -9.91 29.96 9.14
N MET A 403 -10.90 30.83 9.35
CA MET A 403 -10.84 32.24 8.97
C MET A 403 -10.12 33.08 10.02
N LYS A 404 -9.34 34.08 9.62
CA LYS A 404 -8.67 35.00 10.54
C LYS A 404 -9.52 36.25 10.79
N GLU A 405 -9.84 36.54 12.05
CA GLU A 405 -10.59 37.75 12.42
C GLU A 405 -9.90 39.03 11.91
N GLY A 406 -10.66 39.88 11.21
CA GLY A 406 -10.19 41.17 10.71
C GLY A 406 -9.27 41.15 9.47
N TYR A 407 -8.93 39.98 8.93
CA TYR A 407 -8.06 39.84 7.75
C TYR A 407 -8.70 38.96 6.68
N ASN A 408 -8.48 39.31 5.41
CA ASN A 408 -8.94 38.52 4.27
C ASN A 408 -7.96 37.34 3.99
N ALA A 409 -7.74 36.52 5.03
CA ALA A 409 -6.80 35.42 5.05
C ALA A 409 -7.36 34.20 5.79
N PHE A 410 -6.95 33.00 5.38
CA PHE A 410 -7.38 31.74 6.02
C PHE A 410 -6.23 30.75 6.14
N THR A 411 -6.38 29.77 7.03
CA THR A 411 -5.47 28.63 7.23
C THR A 411 -6.25 27.31 7.16
N ILE A 412 -5.53 26.20 6.93
CA ILE A 412 -6.09 24.85 7.04
C ILE A 412 -5.63 24.23 8.36
N ARG A 413 -6.57 23.65 9.11
CA ARG A 413 -6.28 22.75 10.23
C ARG A 413 -6.79 21.35 9.89
N TYR A 414 -6.26 20.32 10.55
CA TYR A 414 -6.72 18.94 10.41
C TYR A 414 -7.40 18.49 11.69
N ALA A 415 -8.52 17.79 11.56
CA ALA A 415 -9.33 17.35 12.69
C ALA A 415 -9.75 15.87 12.58
N PRO A 416 -10.05 15.19 13.70
CA PRO A 416 -10.49 13.79 13.69
C PRO A 416 -11.80 13.60 12.90
N LEU A 417 -11.93 12.48 12.19
CA LEU A 417 -13.19 12.12 11.51
C LEU A 417 -14.23 11.58 12.51
N VAL A 418 -14.83 12.46 13.31
CA VAL A 418 -15.80 12.10 14.38
C VAL A 418 -17.15 11.55 13.87
N HIS A 419 -17.32 11.39 12.55
CA HIS A 419 -18.48 10.74 11.95
C HIS A 419 -18.49 9.23 12.19
N ASP A 420 -17.32 8.61 12.29
CA ASP A 420 -17.19 7.21 12.67
C ASP A 420 -17.52 7.03 14.16
N GLU A 421 -18.37 6.05 14.48
CA GLU A 421 -18.82 5.79 15.84
C GLU A 421 -17.66 5.40 16.77
N LYS A 422 -16.68 4.63 16.27
CA LYS A 422 -15.53 4.22 17.06
C LYS A 422 -14.64 5.42 17.39
N ILE A 423 -14.41 6.29 16.41
CA ILE A 423 -13.62 7.52 16.61
C ILE A 423 -14.32 8.44 17.61
N ARG A 424 -15.65 8.55 17.54
CA ARG A 424 -16.42 9.34 18.52
C ARG A 424 -16.26 8.79 19.94
N ASN A 425 -16.37 7.47 20.11
CA ASN A 425 -16.16 6.82 21.41
C ASN A 425 -14.74 7.08 21.94
N LEU A 426 -13.72 6.99 21.08
CA LEU A 426 -12.34 7.34 21.44
C LEU A 426 -12.20 8.80 21.90
N MET A 427 -12.90 9.73 21.26
CA MET A 427 -12.91 11.14 21.66
C MET A 427 -13.61 11.32 23.01
N ASP A 428 -14.72 10.63 23.26
CA ASP A 428 -15.44 10.68 24.54
C ASP A 428 -14.63 10.04 25.69
N ASP A 429 -13.85 9.00 25.42
CA ASP A 429 -12.90 8.41 26.38
C ASP A 429 -11.81 9.43 26.76
N LEU A 430 -11.24 10.14 25.77
CA LEU A 430 -10.27 11.22 26.01
C LEU A 430 -10.86 12.38 26.82
N LYS A 431 -12.13 12.74 26.61
CA LYS A 431 -12.84 13.74 27.44
C LYS A 431 -12.85 13.34 28.90
N GLY A 432 -13.11 12.05 29.17
CA GLY A 432 -13.12 11.50 30.53
C GLY A 432 -11.76 11.45 31.23
N ILE A 433 -10.65 11.66 30.50
CA ILE A 433 -9.26 11.59 30.99
C ILE A 433 -8.63 12.99 31.10
N MET A 434 -9.12 13.96 30.33
CA MET A 434 -8.58 15.32 30.31
C MET A 434 -8.65 15.98 31.70
N PRO A 435 -7.52 16.47 32.26
CA PRO A 435 -7.55 17.19 33.52
C PRO A 435 -8.41 18.47 33.42
N LEU A 436 -9.26 18.71 34.42
CA LEU A 436 -10.10 19.92 34.50
C LEU A 436 -9.30 21.23 34.38
N ASN A 437 -8.04 21.25 34.81
CA ASN A 437 -7.17 22.42 34.77
C ASN A 437 -6.17 22.40 33.61
N PHE A 438 -6.35 21.51 32.62
CA PHE A 438 -5.41 21.34 31.52
C PHE A 438 -5.24 22.61 30.68
N GLY A 439 -6.33 23.28 30.31
CA GLY A 439 -6.30 24.50 29.49
C GLY A 439 -6.85 25.73 30.21
N PHE A 440 -6.25 26.91 30.04
CA PHE A 440 -6.78 28.17 30.62
C PHE A 440 -6.38 29.45 29.87
N ARG A 441 -7.16 30.53 30.03
CA ARG A 441 -6.86 31.87 29.53
C ARG A 441 -6.10 32.70 30.56
N LYS A 442 -4.92 33.18 30.19
CA LYS A 442 -4.00 33.93 31.07
C LYS A 442 -4.60 35.23 31.61
N ASP A 443 -5.43 35.92 30.82
CA ASP A 443 -5.92 37.27 31.14
C ASP A 443 -7.30 37.29 31.81
N LYS A 444 -8.14 36.28 31.53
CA LYS A 444 -9.54 36.21 32.02
C LYS A 444 -9.73 35.23 33.18
N GLY A 445 -8.80 34.31 33.39
CA GLY A 445 -8.96 33.25 34.40
C GLY A 445 -9.97 32.17 34.00
N ASP A 446 -10.36 32.11 32.73
CA ASP A 446 -11.27 31.09 32.21
C ASP A 446 -10.53 29.74 32.06
N ILE A 447 -11.25 28.64 32.22
CA ILE A 447 -10.74 27.26 32.13
C ILE A 447 -11.38 26.56 30.95
N MET A 448 -10.58 25.77 30.22
CA MET A 448 -11.01 24.94 29.11
C MET A 448 -11.86 23.77 29.60
N THR A 449 -13.03 23.57 28.99
CA THR A 449 -13.92 22.43 29.27
C THR A 449 -13.41 21.15 28.59
N GLU A 450 -13.99 20.00 28.95
CA GLU A 450 -13.70 18.71 28.31
C GLU A 450 -13.99 18.73 26.79
N ASP A 451 -14.86 19.62 26.31
CA ASP A 451 -15.10 19.79 24.87
C ASP A 451 -13.85 20.30 24.11
N GLY A 452 -12.87 20.87 24.82
CA GLY A 452 -11.57 21.26 24.27
C GLY A 452 -10.69 20.10 23.78
N VAL A 453 -11.04 18.84 24.07
CA VAL A 453 -10.32 17.67 23.53
C VAL A 453 -10.28 17.68 22.00
N TYR A 454 -11.36 18.12 21.34
CA TYR A 454 -11.39 18.22 19.88
C TYR A 454 -10.31 19.16 19.34
N ASP A 455 -10.17 20.34 19.96
CA ASP A 455 -9.16 21.33 19.58
C ASP A 455 -7.75 20.83 19.86
N VAL A 456 -7.51 20.19 21.02
CA VAL A 456 -6.21 19.58 21.33
C VAL A 456 -5.83 18.53 20.29
N MET A 457 -6.76 17.64 19.94
CA MET A 457 -6.54 16.63 18.90
C MET A 457 -6.28 17.26 17.53
N SER A 458 -7.04 18.29 17.17
CA SER A 458 -6.83 19.03 15.93
C SER A 458 -5.45 19.69 15.89
N MET A 459 -4.97 20.25 17.00
CA MET A 459 -3.63 20.83 17.10
C MET A 459 -2.52 19.78 16.91
N ILE A 460 -2.67 18.58 17.50
CA ILE A 460 -1.70 17.47 17.36
C ILE A 460 -1.66 16.97 15.91
N LEU A 461 -2.83 16.70 15.31
CA LEU A 461 -2.95 16.25 13.91
C LEU A 461 -2.37 17.28 12.95
N THR A 462 -2.72 18.56 13.13
CA THR A 462 -2.21 19.67 12.30
C THR A 462 -0.69 19.81 12.42
N HIS A 463 -0.15 19.70 13.64
CA HIS A 463 1.30 19.71 13.87
C HIS A 463 2.00 18.59 13.09
N PHE A 464 1.45 17.38 13.14
CA PHE A 464 2.02 16.23 12.46
C PHE A 464 2.04 16.40 10.95
N VAL A 465 0.89 16.72 10.35
CA VAL A 465 0.74 16.87 8.90
C VAL A 465 1.71 17.91 8.36
N HIS A 466 1.81 19.07 9.04
CA HIS A 466 2.71 20.16 8.63
C HIS A 466 4.20 19.90 8.92
N ARG A 467 4.53 18.87 9.71
CA ARG A 467 5.90 18.46 10.00
C ARG A 467 6.42 17.41 9.00
N VAL A 468 5.56 16.48 8.59
CA VAL A 468 5.91 15.42 7.64
C VAL A 468 6.12 15.97 6.23
N ILE A 469 5.31 16.96 5.82
CA ILE A 469 5.37 17.51 4.47
C ILE A 469 6.35 18.67 4.43
N THR A 470 7.55 18.43 3.90
CA THR A 470 8.55 19.48 3.68
C THR A 470 8.21 20.33 2.45
N ALA A 471 8.32 21.66 2.58
CA ALA A 471 7.92 22.66 1.57
C ALA A 471 8.62 22.55 0.20
N ASP A 472 9.66 21.72 0.06
CA ASP A 472 10.49 21.64 -1.13
C ASP A 472 9.91 20.79 -2.28
N VAL A 473 8.79 20.08 -2.04
CA VAL A 473 8.22 19.13 -3.03
C VAL A 473 7.16 19.77 -3.94
N TYR A 474 6.52 20.88 -3.53
CA TYR A 474 5.40 21.48 -4.29
C TYR A 474 5.41 23.02 -4.24
N ASP A 475 5.36 23.68 -5.40
CA ASP A 475 5.26 25.13 -5.53
C ASP A 475 3.79 25.58 -5.67
N GLY A 476 3.39 26.63 -4.97
CA GLY A 476 2.03 27.17 -5.01
C GLY A 476 1.49 27.64 -3.66
N LYS A 477 0.90 28.84 -3.64
CA LYS A 477 0.36 29.49 -2.43
C LYS A 477 -0.67 28.63 -1.68
N LEU A 478 -1.60 28.03 -2.42
CA LEU A 478 -2.66 27.18 -1.83
C LEU A 478 -2.10 25.87 -1.28
N ILE A 479 -1.10 25.29 -1.95
CA ILE A 479 -0.46 24.04 -1.54
C ILE A 479 0.28 24.26 -0.21
N ARG A 480 1.01 25.37 -0.07
CA ARG A 480 1.65 25.76 1.19
C ARG A 480 0.65 26.01 2.32
N THR A 481 -0.55 26.49 2.01
CA THR A 481 -1.63 26.64 3.00
C THR A 481 -2.17 25.31 3.50
N PHE A 482 -2.35 24.31 2.63
CA PHE A 482 -2.83 22.99 3.01
C PHE A 482 -1.79 22.14 3.75
N PHE A 483 -0.52 22.27 3.40
CA PHE A 483 0.49 21.29 3.83
C PHE A 483 1.65 21.87 4.64
N SER A 484 1.89 23.18 4.59
CA SER A 484 3.00 23.82 5.31
C SER A 484 2.53 24.70 6.49
N GLY A 485 1.22 24.94 6.58
CA GLY A 485 0.60 25.80 7.58
C GLY A 485 0.77 27.31 7.31
N GLU A 486 1.11 27.71 6.07
CA GLU A 486 1.19 29.12 5.69
C GLU A 486 -0.20 29.73 5.53
N ALA A 487 -0.43 30.91 6.10
CA ALA A 487 -1.69 31.63 5.90
C ALA A 487 -1.87 32.02 4.42
N TYR A 488 -3.02 31.71 3.85
CA TYR A 488 -3.40 32.19 2.53
C TYR A 488 -3.87 33.63 2.64
N GLU A 489 -3.02 34.60 2.28
CA GLU A 489 -3.40 36.01 2.26
C GLU A 489 -3.89 36.41 0.87
N ALA A 490 -5.15 36.81 0.68
CA ALA A 490 -5.62 37.21 -0.65
C ALA A 490 -4.96 38.53 -1.11
N GLU A 491 -4.02 38.46 -2.06
CA GLU A 491 -3.29 39.63 -2.60
C GLU A 491 -4.07 40.30 -3.72
N ARG A 492 -4.80 39.50 -4.49
CA ARG A 492 -5.63 39.95 -5.61
C ARG A 492 -7.09 39.84 -5.25
N PHE A 493 -7.94 40.68 -5.88
CA PHE A 493 -9.37 40.61 -5.63
C PHE A 493 -9.97 39.24 -5.95
N GLN A 494 -9.52 38.59 -7.03
CA GLN A 494 -10.03 37.28 -7.38
C GLN A 494 -9.72 36.21 -6.32
N GLU A 495 -8.76 36.46 -5.44
CA GLU A 495 -8.38 35.51 -4.38
C GLU A 495 -9.29 35.60 -3.15
N ARG A 496 -10.17 36.62 -3.05
CA ARG A 496 -11.01 36.85 -1.86
C ARG A 496 -12.02 35.73 -1.58
N GLN A 497 -12.57 35.10 -2.62
CA GLN A 497 -13.55 34.01 -2.48
C GLN A 497 -12.93 32.62 -2.39
N THR A 498 -11.59 32.53 -2.36
CA THR A 498 -10.88 31.23 -2.33
C THR A 498 -11.18 30.43 -1.07
N ALA A 499 -11.24 31.10 0.09
CA ALA A 499 -11.55 30.45 1.38
C ALA A 499 -12.91 29.75 1.34
N LYS A 500 -13.93 30.44 0.81
CA LYS A 500 -15.27 29.91 0.66
C LYS A 500 -15.29 28.73 -0.31
N ALA A 501 -14.66 28.86 -1.48
CA ALA A 501 -14.59 27.78 -2.46
C ALA A 501 -13.90 26.52 -1.92
N VAL A 502 -12.88 26.68 -1.06
CA VAL A 502 -12.22 25.56 -0.38
C VAL A 502 -13.14 24.92 0.65
N SER A 503 -13.81 25.74 1.47
CA SER A 503 -14.78 25.26 2.46
C SER A 503 -15.92 24.45 1.81
N ASP A 504 -16.52 24.98 0.75
CA ASP A 504 -17.62 24.34 0.01
C ASP A 504 -17.19 23.02 -0.67
N TRP A 505 -15.90 22.91 -1.01
CA TRP A 505 -15.35 21.67 -1.55
C TRP A 505 -15.19 20.61 -0.46
N LEU A 506 -14.61 20.99 0.68
CA LEU A 506 -14.35 20.12 1.82
C LEU A 506 -15.60 19.70 2.60
N GLU A 507 -16.70 20.45 2.51
CA GLU A 507 -17.99 20.15 3.18
C GLU A 507 -18.46 18.70 2.95
N ARG A 508 -18.16 18.12 1.79
CA ARG A 508 -18.56 16.73 1.44
C ARG A 508 -17.90 15.67 2.34
N LEU A 509 -16.74 15.98 2.91
CA LEU A 509 -16.07 15.12 3.89
C LEU A 509 -16.66 15.27 5.30
N HIS A 510 -17.47 16.31 5.54
CA HIS A 510 -18.06 16.67 6.84
C HIS A 510 -19.54 16.26 6.96
N ILE A 511 -20.02 15.38 6.06
CA ILE A 511 -21.42 14.94 6.07
C ILE A 511 -21.64 14.01 7.26
N ARG A 512 -22.20 14.56 8.35
CA ARG A 512 -22.67 13.80 9.52
C ARG A 512 -23.71 12.77 9.07
N GLN A 513 -23.52 11.50 9.44
CA GLN A 513 -24.60 10.52 9.45
C GLN A 513 -25.63 11.00 10.49
N LYS A 514 -26.79 11.46 10.02
CA LYS A 514 -27.88 11.90 10.90
C LYS A 514 -28.68 10.69 11.38
N ASP A 515 -29.24 10.80 12.58
CA ASP A 515 -30.16 9.81 13.15
C ASP A 515 -31.34 9.55 12.21
N ILE A 516 -31.81 10.59 11.51
CA ILE A 516 -32.87 10.48 10.50
C ILE A 516 -32.26 10.56 9.11
N SER A 517 -32.51 9.53 8.31
CA SER A 517 -31.92 9.36 6.97
C SER A 517 -33.00 9.02 5.94
N PRO A 518 -32.87 9.50 4.69
CA PRO A 518 -33.68 8.97 3.60
C PRO A 518 -33.30 7.52 3.30
N VAL A 519 -34.27 6.78 2.78
CA VAL A 519 -34.13 5.43 2.22
C VAL A 519 -34.63 5.49 0.78
N ILE A 520 -33.77 5.16 -0.18
CA ILE A 520 -34.10 5.16 -1.59
C ILE A 520 -34.56 3.76 -1.97
N ARG A 521 -35.80 3.63 -2.41
CA ARG A 521 -36.39 2.37 -2.82
C ARG A 521 -36.52 2.34 -4.33
N ILE A 522 -35.97 1.30 -4.95
CA ILE A 522 -36.05 1.08 -6.39
C ILE A 522 -36.87 -0.19 -6.62
N GLU A 523 -37.89 -0.09 -7.47
CA GLU A 523 -38.76 -1.20 -7.85
C GLU A 523 -38.77 -1.37 -9.38
N THR A 524 -39.01 -2.59 -9.86
CA THR A 524 -39.12 -2.86 -11.30
C THR A 524 -40.50 -2.41 -11.81
N GLU A 525 -40.52 -1.60 -12.86
CA GLU A 525 -41.75 -1.12 -13.49
C GLU A 525 -41.68 -1.41 -15.00
N GLY A 526 -41.98 -2.64 -15.41
CA GLY A 526 -41.88 -3.12 -16.80
C GLY A 526 -40.62 -3.94 -17.10
N GLU A 527 -40.33 -4.21 -18.38
CA GLU A 527 -39.15 -4.99 -18.81
C GLU A 527 -37.84 -4.19 -18.77
N ASP A 528 -37.88 -2.87 -19.03
CA ASP A 528 -36.69 -2.02 -19.21
C ASP A 528 -36.71 -0.69 -18.39
N SER A 529 -37.61 -0.58 -17.40
CA SER A 529 -37.75 0.61 -16.55
C SER A 529 -37.89 0.29 -15.06
N PHE A 530 -37.49 1.24 -14.22
CA PHE A 530 -37.53 1.12 -12.76
C PHE A 530 -38.16 2.36 -12.13
N ALA A 531 -38.94 2.17 -11.08
CA ALA A 531 -39.55 3.23 -10.27
C ALA A 531 -38.66 3.55 -9.07
N VAL A 532 -38.47 4.84 -8.76
CA VAL A 532 -37.69 5.32 -7.61
C VAL A 532 -38.61 6.07 -6.64
N GLU A 533 -38.54 5.67 -5.38
CA GLU A 533 -39.26 6.27 -4.25
C GLU A 533 -38.31 6.66 -3.12
N ILE A 534 -38.74 7.61 -2.28
CA ILE A 534 -38.00 8.07 -1.11
C ILE A 534 -38.84 7.86 0.14
N ASP A 535 -38.31 7.04 1.03
CA ASP A 535 -38.78 6.83 2.39
C ASP A 535 -37.83 7.51 3.40
N VAL A 536 -38.20 7.54 4.68
CA VAL A 536 -37.41 8.11 5.77
C VAL A 536 -37.38 7.13 6.95
N GLU A 537 -36.18 6.83 7.44
CA GLU A 537 -35.93 5.95 8.58
C GLU A 537 -35.25 6.68 9.75
N ASN A 538 -35.40 6.13 10.96
CA ASN A 538 -34.66 6.53 12.15
C ASN A 538 -33.64 5.43 12.50
N LYS A 539 -32.35 5.73 12.36
CA LYS A 539 -31.25 4.80 12.63
C LYS A 539 -31.03 4.53 14.11
N ARG A 540 -31.39 5.48 14.98
CA ARG A 540 -31.22 5.36 16.44
C ARG A 540 -32.26 4.42 17.06
N ASP A 541 -33.41 4.29 16.41
CA ASP A 541 -34.46 3.35 16.78
C ASP A 541 -34.78 2.42 15.61
N PRO A 542 -34.04 1.29 15.48
CA PRO A 542 -34.27 0.31 14.42
C PRO A 542 -35.67 -0.33 14.44
N MET A 543 -36.44 -0.16 15.53
CA MET A 543 -37.82 -0.64 15.64
C MET A 543 -38.85 0.40 15.17
N ALA A 544 -38.44 1.65 14.94
CA ALA A 544 -39.31 2.68 14.38
C ALA A 544 -39.68 2.34 12.91
N PRO A 545 -40.96 2.51 12.52
CA PRO A 545 -41.38 2.22 11.15
C PRO A 545 -40.78 3.23 10.17
N VAL A 546 -40.32 2.72 9.03
CA VAL A 546 -39.95 3.55 7.86
C VAL A 546 -41.20 4.24 7.33
N ILE A 547 -41.15 5.56 7.13
CA ILE A 547 -42.31 6.36 6.68
C ILE A 547 -42.04 6.99 5.30
N PRO A 548 -43.05 7.12 4.42
CA PRO A 548 -42.89 7.81 3.14
C PRO A 548 -42.54 9.29 3.30
N LEU A 549 -41.77 9.85 2.35
CA LEU A 549 -41.40 11.26 2.34
C LEU A 549 -42.62 12.21 2.39
N SER A 550 -43.72 11.86 1.72
CA SER A 550 -44.98 12.63 1.76
C SER A 550 -45.52 12.83 3.16
N ARG A 551 -45.46 11.81 4.01
CA ARG A 551 -45.90 11.88 5.41
C ARG A 551 -45.05 12.84 6.24
N VAL A 552 -43.76 12.96 5.93
CA VAL A 552 -42.87 13.94 6.57
C VAL A 552 -43.26 15.37 6.17
N PHE A 553 -43.61 15.59 4.90
CA PHE A 553 -44.09 16.89 4.42
C PHE A 553 -45.52 17.24 4.90
N ASP A 554 -46.37 16.28 5.22
CA ASP A 554 -47.73 16.55 5.72
C ASP A 554 -47.82 16.73 7.25
N SER A 555 -46.82 16.26 8.01
CA SER A 555 -46.83 16.26 9.49
C SER A 555 -46.61 17.66 10.10
N LYS A 556 -47.51 18.16 10.95
CA LYS A 556 -47.41 19.54 11.49
C LYS A 556 -46.55 19.68 12.75
N ASP A 557 -46.45 18.65 13.59
CA ASP A 557 -45.82 18.76 14.92
C ASP A 557 -44.50 17.99 15.03
N MET A 558 -44.55 16.66 15.19
CA MET A 558 -43.38 15.82 15.47
C MET A 558 -43.29 14.62 14.52
N VAL A 559 -42.07 14.32 14.06
CA VAL A 559 -41.72 13.14 13.28
C VAL A 559 -40.53 12.48 13.97
N PHE A 560 -40.64 11.19 14.33
CA PHE A 560 -39.63 10.46 15.12
C PHE A 560 -39.19 11.15 16.43
N SER A 561 -40.10 11.89 17.08
CA SER A 561 -39.82 12.72 18.28
C SER A 561 -38.95 13.96 18.03
N TYR A 562 -38.75 14.35 16.77
CA TYR A 562 -38.12 15.60 16.36
C TYR A 562 -39.14 16.55 15.72
N PRO A 563 -38.97 17.88 15.81
CA PRO A 563 -39.85 18.84 15.13
C PRO A 563 -39.91 18.58 13.62
N ALA A 564 -41.12 18.46 13.06
CA ALA A 564 -41.33 18.08 11.66
C ALA A 564 -40.55 18.95 10.66
N ASP A 565 -40.45 20.27 10.93
CA ASP A 565 -39.69 21.20 10.08
C ASP A 565 -38.18 20.92 10.07
N THR A 566 -37.63 20.47 11.21
CA THR A 566 -36.22 20.06 11.28
C THR A 566 -36.00 18.79 10.46
N VAL A 567 -36.90 17.82 10.57
CA VAL A 567 -36.82 16.56 9.80
C VAL A 567 -36.95 16.80 8.29
N ARG A 568 -37.92 17.63 7.86
CA ARG A 568 -38.11 18.02 6.46
C ARG A 568 -36.84 18.64 5.88
N THR A 569 -36.26 19.60 6.61
CA THR A 569 -35.04 20.29 6.18
C THR A 569 -33.88 19.32 6.05
N ASP A 570 -33.70 18.45 7.03
CA ASP A 570 -32.59 17.50 7.08
C ASP A 570 -32.67 16.40 6.02
N VAL A 571 -33.87 15.86 5.79
CA VAL A 571 -34.10 14.86 4.74
C VAL A 571 -33.99 15.51 3.36
N SER A 572 -34.58 16.69 3.14
CA SER A 572 -34.47 17.40 1.87
C SER A 572 -33.02 17.70 1.51
N ARG A 573 -32.19 18.08 2.50
CA ARG A 573 -30.75 18.29 2.31
C ARG A 573 -30.03 17.03 1.86
N GLN A 574 -30.29 15.90 2.52
CA GLN A 574 -29.68 14.61 2.17
C GLN A 574 -30.11 14.12 0.78
N VAL A 575 -31.40 14.27 0.44
CA VAL A 575 -31.93 13.91 -0.88
C VAL A 575 -31.36 14.82 -1.98
N SER A 576 -31.20 16.12 -1.72
CA SER A 576 -30.58 17.03 -2.69
C SER A 576 -29.13 16.65 -2.99
N ILE A 577 -28.35 16.26 -1.97
CA ILE A 577 -26.98 15.75 -2.17
C ILE A 577 -27.02 14.45 -2.99
N ALA A 578 -27.92 13.53 -2.66
CA ALA A 578 -28.08 12.28 -3.41
C ALA A 578 -28.49 12.53 -4.88
N GLY A 579 -29.24 13.61 -5.13
CA GLY A 579 -29.66 14.06 -6.46
C GLY A 579 -28.51 14.36 -7.41
N GLU A 580 -27.30 14.66 -6.91
CA GLU A 580 -26.10 14.83 -7.75
C GLU A 580 -25.68 13.50 -8.42
N TYR A 581 -25.99 12.36 -7.80
CA TYR A 581 -25.66 11.02 -8.29
C TYR A 581 -26.84 10.32 -8.98
N MET A 582 -28.07 10.74 -8.65
CA MET A 582 -29.31 10.28 -9.29
C MET A 582 -30.28 11.46 -9.40
N ALA A 583 -30.24 12.16 -10.53
CA ALA A 583 -31.03 13.39 -10.77
C ALA A 583 -32.54 13.20 -10.53
N ASN A 584 -33.06 12.01 -10.80
CA ASN A 584 -34.47 11.63 -10.60
C ASN A 584 -34.94 11.74 -9.14
N LEU A 585 -34.03 11.73 -8.16
CA LEU A 585 -34.40 11.97 -6.75
C LEU A 585 -34.93 13.39 -6.52
N LEU A 586 -34.49 14.36 -7.31
CA LEU A 586 -34.98 15.75 -7.22
C LEU A 586 -36.42 15.87 -7.71
N GLU A 587 -36.86 15.01 -8.64
CA GLU A 587 -38.25 14.95 -9.11
C GLU A 587 -39.17 14.48 -7.98
N VAL A 588 -38.77 13.43 -7.26
CA VAL A 588 -39.49 12.93 -6.07
C VAL A 588 -39.50 13.96 -4.95
N LEU A 589 -38.40 14.68 -4.71
CA LEU A 589 -38.34 15.73 -3.70
C LEU A 589 -39.24 16.93 -4.04
N ASN A 590 -39.28 17.34 -5.31
CA ASN A 590 -40.12 18.45 -5.78
C ASN A 590 -41.61 18.14 -5.68
N SER A 591 -42.01 16.89 -5.92
CA SER A 591 -43.38 16.42 -5.69
C SER A 591 -43.71 16.22 -4.20
N ARG A 592 -42.77 16.50 -3.30
CA ARG A 592 -42.85 16.22 -1.84
C ARG A 592 -43.10 14.74 -1.54
N GLY A 593 -42.58 13.85 -2.39
CA GLY A 593 -42.75 12.40 -2.27
C GLY A 593 -44.14 11.89 -2.65
N ARG A 594 -44.90 12.63 -3.47
CA ARG A 594 -46.23 12.22 -3.96
C ARG A 594 -46.17 11.47 -5.28
N GLU A 595 -45.15 11.74 -6.09
CA GLU A 595 -44.92 11.09 -7.38
C GLU A 595 -43.64 10.25 -7.33
N LYS A 596 -43.64 9.12 -8.05
CA LYS A 596 -42.47 8.28 -8.26
C LYS A 596 -41.70 8.78 -9.48
N ALA A 597 -40.37 8.64 -9.48
CA ALA A 597 -39.56 8.93 -10.66
C ALA A 597 -39.27 7.65 -11.46
N ILE A 598 -39.39 7.70 -12.79
CA ILE A 598 -39.15 6.55 -13.68
C ILE A 598 -37.75 6.67 -14.29
N ILE A 599 -36.92 5.63 -14.13
CA ILE A 599 -35.57 5.55 -14.67
C ILE A 599 -35.44 4.46 -15.73
N SER A 600 -34.64 4.73 -16.76
CA SER A 600 -34.32 3.76 -17.82
C SER A 600 -33.29 2.73 -17.37
N SER A 601 -33.19 1.60 -18.08
CA SER A 601 -32.15 0.58 -17.88
C SER A 601 -30.71 1.11 -18.03
N THR A 602 -30.49 2.13 -18.87
CA THR A 602 -29.20 2.82 -19.02
C THR A 602 -28.87 3.67 -17.79
N ALA A 603 -29.80 4.51 -17.32
CA ALA A 603 -29.59 5.33 -16.13
C ALA A 603 -29.40 4.45 -14.88
N MET A 604 -30.13 3.34 -14.79
CA MET A 604 -29.96 2.36 -13.71
C MET A 604 -28.59 1.68 -13.76
N SER A 605 -28.08 1.34 -14.95
CA SER A 605 -26.72 0.81 -15.14
C SER A 605 -25.65 1.78 -14.65
N ASP A 606 -25.77 3.07 -14.98
CA ASP A 606 -24.83 4.11 -14.55
C ASP A 606 -24.86 4.27 -13.03
N PHE A 607 -26.05 4.28 -12.43
CA PHE A 607 -26.21 4.31 -10.98
C PHE A 607 -25.60 3.07 -10.28
N MET A 608 -25.78 1.87 -10.84
CA MET A 608 -25.21 0.63 -10.29
C MET A 608 -23.68 0.56 -10.41
N THR A 609 -23.06 1.31 -11.32
CA THR A 609 -21.60 1.28 -11.55
C THR A 609 -20.82 2.20 -10.59
N GLY A 610 -21.50 2.94 -9.70
CA GLY A 610 -20.84 3.70 -8.63
C GLY A 610 -21.75 4.59 -7.78
N GLY A 611 -22.93 4.99 -8.26
CA GLY A 611 -23.86 5.83 -7.50
C GLY A 611 -24.40 5.16 -6.23
N ALA A 612 -24.74 3.86 -6.29
CA ALA A 612 -25.27 3.13 -5.14
C ALA A 612 -24.30 3.05 -3.95
N ASP A 613 -23.01 2.84 -4.23
CA ASP A 613 -21.96 2.77 -3.20
C ASP A 613 -21.75 4.14 -2.55
N ILE A 614 -21.75 5.21 -3.36
CA ILE A 614 -21.62 6.58 -2.87
C ILE A 614 -22.78 6.96 -1.95
N LEU A 615 -24.03 6.62 -2.31
CA LEU A 615 -25.18 6.89 -1.45
C LEU A 615 -25.09 6.12 -0.12
N THR A 616 -24.59 4.88 -0.16
CA THR A 616 -24.35 4.09 1.04
C THR A 616 -23.28 4.74 1.94
N LEU A 617 -22.20 5.27 1.35
CA LEU A 617 -21.16 6.02 2.08
C LEU A 617 -21.71 7.30 2.73
N LEU A 618 -22.67 7.97 2.08
CA LEU A 618 -23.39 9.12 2.65
C LEU A 618 -24.37 8.72 3.77
N GLY A 619 -24.45 7.43 4.11
CA GLY A 619 -25.37 6.90 5.10
C GLY A 619 -26.80 6.73 4.58
N ILE A 620 -27.04 6.88 3.28
CA ILE A 620 -28.36 6.73 2.67
C ILE A 620 -28.54 5.28 2.26
N ARG A 621 -29.55 4.61 2.81
CA ARG A 621 -29.83 3.22 2.49
C ARG A 621 -30.50 3.12 1.12
N VAL A 622 -29.93 2.29 0.24
CA VAL A 622 -30.52 1.99 -1.07
C VAL A 622 -31.09 0.57 -1.07
N ILE A 623 -32.40 0.45 -1.32
CA ILE A 623 -33.10 -0.83 -1.46
C ILE A 623 -33.26 -1.12 -2.96
N ILE A 624 -32.50 -2.10 -3.43
CA ILE A 624 -32.49 -2.56 -4.82
C ILE A 624 -33.25 -3.90 -4.91
N PRO A 625 -33.99 -4.16 -6.00
CA PRO A 625 -34.64 -5.45 -6.25
C PRO A 625 -33.66 -6.62 -6.11
N LYS A 626 -34.11 -7.75 -5.54
CA LYS A 626 -33.24 -8.91 -5.23
C LYS A 626 -32.58 -9.47 -6.49
N GLU A 627 -33.24 -9.32 -7.62
CA GLU A 627 -32.84 -9.84 -8.91
C GLU A 627 -31.63 -9.07 -9.49
N LEU A 628 -31.50 -7.77 -9.17
CA LEU A 628 -30.40 -6.91 -9.59
C LEU A 628 -29.14 -7.05 -8.73
N LYS A 629 -29.23 -7.69 -7.55
CA LYS A 629 -28.05 -7.95 -6.69
C LYS A 629 -27.08 -8.98 -7.28
N ARG A 630 -27.52 -9.77 -8.28
CA ARG A 630 -26.70 -10.77 -8.98
C ARG A 630 -26.42 -10.33 -10.42
N LEU A 631 -25.82 -9.15 -10.59
CA LEU A 631 -25.36 -8.68 -11.89
C LEU A 631 -24.18 -9.53 -12.36
N VAL A 632 -24.35 -10.17 -13.51
CA VAL A 632 -23.34 -11.03 -14.12
C VAL A 632 -22.67 -10.30 -15.28
N MET A 633 -21.34 -10.26 -15.28
CA MET A 633 -20.56 -9.70 -16.39
C MET A 633 -20.15 -10.80 -17.38
N PRO A 634 -20.27 -10.56 -18.70
CA PRO A 634 -19.84 -11.51 -19.71
C PRO A 634 -18.31 -11.62 -19.75
N ARG A 635 -17.79 -12.86 -19.81
CA ARG A 635 -16.36 -13.15 -19.98
C ARG A 635 -16.13 -14.04 -21.20
N ILE A 636 -15.08 -13.77 -21.96
CA ILE A 636 -14.73 -14.58 -23.13
C ILE A 636 -14.11 -15.90 -22.69
N ALA A 637 -14.54 -16.98 -23.33
CA ALA A 637 -14.03 -18.31 -23.16
C ALA A 637 -13.69 -18.98 -24.52
N ILE A 638 -12.75 -19.91 -24.51
CA ILE A 638 -12.43 -20.79 -25.63
C ILE A 638 -12.79 -22.20 -25.23
N LYS A 639 -13.56 -22.90 -26.07
CA LYS A 639 -13.87 -24.32 -25.89
C LYS A 639 -13.10 -25.18 -26.89
N ALA A 640 -12.53 -26.27 -26.40
CA ALA A 640 -11.89 -27.28 -27.23
C ALA A 640 -12.82 -28.48 -27.47
N GLU A 641 -13.02 -28.86 -28.73
CA GLU A 641 -13.78 -30.04 -29.13
C GLU A 641 -12.96 -30.97 -30.03
N LYS A 642 -13.30 -32.26 -30.03
CA LYS A 642 -12.54 -33.28 -30.74
C LYS A 642 -12.86 -33.28 -32.24
N LYS A 643 -11.83 -33.26 -33.08
CA LYS A 643 -11.93 -33.43 -34.52
C LYS A 643 -11.94 -34.92 -34.90
N GLY A 644 -13.11 -35.46 -35.25
CA GLY A 644 -13.27 -36.81 -35.79
C GLY A 644 -13.09 -37.98 -34.79
N LYS A 645 -13.03 -39.22 -35.32
CA LYS A 645 -13.05 -40.48 -34.53
C LYS A 645 -11.67 -41.07 -34.18
N GLY A 646 -10.56 -40.44 -34.54
CA GLY A 646 -9.19 -40.94 -34.27
C GLY A 646 -8.79 -40.95 -32.79
N ALA A 647 -7.78 -41.74 -32.41
CA ALA A 647 -7.20 -41.71 -31.07
C ALA A 647 -6.40 -40.41 -30.86
N ILE A 648 -6.52 -39.78 -29.70
CA ILE A 648 -5.87 -38.50 -29.40
C ILE A 648 -4.47 -38.77 -28.85
N SER A 649 -3.44 -38.32 -29.55
CA SER A 649 -2.07 -38.26 -29.04
C SER A 649 -1.81 -36.89 -28.41
N TYR A 650 -1.11 -36.85 -27.29
CA TYR A 650 -0.74 -35.60 -26.61
C TYR A 650 0.33 -34.79 -27.37
N LEU A 651 1.05 -35.42 -28.32
CA LEU A 651 2.09 -34.76 -29.14
C LEU A 651 1.52 -34.00 -30.35
N SER A 652 0.22 -34.16 -30.65
CA SER A 652 -0.44 -33.57 -31.83
C SER A 652 -1.87 -33.13 -31.49
N LEU A 653 -2.06 -32.49 -30.33
CA LEU A 653 -3.36 -31.99 -29.87
C LEU A 653 -3.88 -30.84 -30.73
N ASP A 654 -2.98 -30.02 -31.25
CA ASP A 654 -3.26 -28.88 -32.12
C ASP A 654 -3.90 -29.29 -33.45
N ASP A 655 -3.56 -30.47 -33.99
CA ASP A 655 -4.15 -31.00 -35.22
C ASP A 655 -5.50 -31.73 -35.02
N LEU A 656 -5.80 -32.14 -33.78
CA LEU A 656 -6.92 -33.03 -33.43
C LEU A 656 -8.06 -32.33 -32.67
N LEU A 657 -7.91 -31.04 -32.37
CA LEU A 657 -8.92 -30.23 -31.67
C LEU A 657 -9.40 -29.08 -32.55
N ASP A 658 -10.71 -28.87 -32.59
CA ASP A 658 -11.32 -27.66 -33.12
C ASP A 658 -11.68 -26.73 -31.96
N PHE A 659 -11.45 -25.43 -32.13
CA PHE A 659 -11.70 -24.42 -31.11
C PHE A 659 -12.87 -23.52 -31.51
N SER A 660 -13.69 -23.14 -30.55
CA SER A 660 -14.81 -22.22 -30.74
C SER A 660 -14.87 -21.16 -29.64
N TRP A 661 -15.36 -19.97 -30.01
CA TRP A 661 -15.61 -18.86 -29.08
C TRP A 661 -16.89 -19.11 -28.28
N GLU A 662 -16.77 -19.07 -26.95
CA GLU A 662 -17.90 -19.06 -26.03
C GLU A 662 -17.84 -17.81 -25.14
N ILE A 663 -18.97 -17.40 -24.58
CA ILE A 663 -19.06 -16.34 -23.59
C ILE A 663 -19.68 -16.91 -22.33
N ALA A 664 -18.93 -16.87 -21.25
CA ALA A 664 -19.40 -17.21 -19.92
C ALA A 664 -20.21 -16.06 -19.34
N ILE A 665 -21.46 -16.36 -19.00
CA ILE A 665 -22.39 -15.51 -18.28
C ILE A 665 -22.71 -16.23 -16.97
N GLY A 666 -21.87 -15.99 -15.97
CA GLY A 666 -21.98 -16.64 -14.67
C GLY A 666 -21.61 -18.11 -14.81
N ASP A 667 -22.55 -19.00 -14.50
CA ASP A 667 -22.35 -20.46 -14.58
C ASP A 667 -22.73 -21.05 -15.95
N LYS A 668 -23.28 -20.24 -16.87
CA LYS A 668 -23.72 -20.69 -18.20
C LYS A 668 -22.80 -20.13 -19.28
N THR A 669 -22.61 -20.88 -20.36
CA THR A 669 -21.91 -20.40 -21.56
C THR A 669 -22.87 -20.28 -22.74
N ILE A 670 -22.71 -19.23 -23.55
CA ILE A 670 -23.43 -19.03 -24.81
C ILE A 670 -22.43 -18.89 -25.97
N SER A 671 -22.90 -19.11 -27.20
CA SER A 671 -22.06 -18.95 -28.39
C SER A 671 -21.78 -17.47 -28.70
N GLY A 672 -20.66 -17.19 -29.37
CA GLY A 672 -20.32 -15.82 -29.80
C GLY A 672 -21.39 -15.18 -30.69
N GLU A 673 -22.03 -15.96 -31.57
CA GLU A 673 -23.10 -15.46 -32.46
C GLU A 673 -24.37 -15.08 -31.69
N GLU A 674 -24.73 -15.88 -30.69
CA GLU A 674 -25.89 -15.65 -29.84
C GLU A 674 -25.70 -14.40 -28.97
N PHE A 675 -24.49 -14.17 -28.45
CA PHE A 675 -24.17 -12.94 -27.75
C PHE A 675 -24.22 -11.71 -28.65
N ILE A 676 -23.75 -11.79 -29.89
CA ILE A 676 -23.87 -10.68 -30.85
C ILE A 676 -25.34 -10.32 -31.10
N LYS A 677 -26.23 -11.32 -31.16
CA LYS A 677 -27.69 -11.08 -31.27
C LYS A 677 -28.24 -10.41 -30.00
N LEU A 678 -27.79 -10.82 -28.82
CA LEU A 678 -28.20 -10.25 -27.54
C LEU A 678 -27.73 -8.79 -27.40
N ALA A 679 -26.47 -8.52 -27.72
CA ALA A 679 -25.85 -7.19 -27.69
C ALA A 679 -26.48 -6.20 -28.70
N LYS A 680 -27.07 -6.69 -29.80
CA LYS A 680 -27.80 -5.86 -30.78
C LYS A 680 -29.22 -5.50 -30.34
N LYS A 681 -29.85 -6.31 -29.48
CA LYS A 681 -31.25 -6.14 -29.10
C LYS A 681 -31.46 -5.22 -27.91
N ALA A 682 -30.51 -5.15 -26.98
CA ALA A 682 -30.64 -4.35 -25.77
C ALA A 682 -29.29 -3.81 -25.27
N THR A 683 -29.33 -2.61 -24.67
CA THR A 683 -28.16 -1.87 -24.15
C THR A 683 -28.34 -1.60 -22.66
N GLY A 684 -27.31 -1.81 -21.85
CA GLY A 684 -27.38 -1.62 -20.39
C GLY A 684 -27.65 -2.91 -19.64
N ILE A 685 -28.64 -2.91 -18.75
CA ILE A 685 -29.04 -4.09 -17.98
C ILE A 685 -30.10 -4.88 -18.77
N VAL A 686 -29.81 -6.15 -19.07
CA VAL A 686 -30.69 -7.02 -19.86
C VAL A 686 -31.02 -8.28 -19.08
N ARG A 687 -32.28 -8.69 -19.07
CA ARG A 687 -32.70 -9.97 -18.50
C ARG A 687 -32.46 -11.11 -19.49
N PHE A 688 -31.71 -12.12 -19.10
CA PHE A 688 -31.44 -13.33 -19.87
C PHE A 688 -31.50 -14.57 -18.99
N ASN A 689 -32.39 -15.53 -19.32
CA ASN A 689 -32.55 -16.81 -18.61
C ASN A 689 -32.57 -16.66 -17.07
N ASP A 690 -33.45 -15.77 -16.57
CA ASP A 690 -33.66 -15.45 -15.15
C ASP A 690 -32.49 -14.77 -14.42
N GLN A 691 -31.52 -14.22 -15.16
CA GLN A 691 -30.42 -13.41 -14.61
C GLN A 691 -30.32 -12.06 -15.31
N TYR A 692 -29.80 -11.05 -14.60
CA TYR A 692 -29.55 -9.73 -15.15
C TYR A 692 -28.08 -9.60 -15.58
N ILE A 693 -27.86 -9.28 -16.84
CA ILE A 693 -26.53 -9.11 -17.44
C ILE A 693 -26.26 -7.61 -17.60
N LEU A 694 -25.06 -7.18 -17.21
CA LEU A 694 -24.58 -5.83 -17.47
C LEU A 694 -23.81 -5.78 -18.80
N LEU A 695 -24.33 -5.05 -19.78
CA LEU A 695 -23.70 -4.85 -21.08
C LEU A 695 -23.18 -3.42 -21.22
N LYS A 696 -21.93 -3.21 -20.81
CA LYS A 696 -21.25 -1.93 -21.03
C LYS A 696 -20.86 -1.78 -22.51
N PRO A 697 -21.09 -0.62 -23.16
CA PRO A 697 -20.78 -0.44 -24.57
C PRO A 697 -19.31 -0.76 -24.92
N GLN A 698 -18.38 -0.39 -24.04
CA GLN A 698 -16.95 -0.62 -24.24
C GLN A 698 -16.59 -2.11 -24.13
N ASP A 699 -17.17 -2.84 -23.17
CA ASP A 699 -16.90 -4.26 -22.95
C ASP A 699 -17.50 -5.11 -24.07
N VAL A 700 -18.72 -4.79 -24.49
CA VAL A 700 -19.37 -5.42 -25.65
C VAL A 700 -18.54 -5.22 -26.90
N LYS A 701 -18.05 -4.00 -27.16
CA LYS A 701 -17.18 -3.71 -28.31
C LYS A 701 -15.89 -4.54 -28.25
N ASN A 702 -15.22 -4.58 -27.10
CA ASN A 702 -14.01 -5.37 -26.91
C ASN A 702 -14.24 -6.88 -27.12
N ILE A 703 -15.39 -7.40 -26.67
CA ILE A 703 -15.77 -8.81 -26.83
C ILE A 703 -16.05 -9.12 -28.30
N VAL A 704 -16.83 -8.29 -28.99
CA VAL A 704 -17.16 -8.46 -30.42
C VAL A 704 -15.90 -8.33 -31.28
N ASP A 705 -15.04 -7.35 -31.02
CA ASP A 705 -13.77 -7.16 -31.75
C ASP A 705 -12.83 -8.37 -31.59
N ARG A 706 -12.90 -9.07 -30.45
CA ARG A 706 -12.14 -10.31 -30.22
C ARG A 706 -12.76 -11.53 -30.90
N ILE A 707 -14.09 -11.69 -30.88
CA ILE A 707 -14.78 -12.80 -31.56
C ILE A 707 -14.55 -12.74 -33.07
N ASN A 708 -14.49 -11.55 -33.64
CA ASN A 708 -14.23 -11.34 -35.06
C ASN A 708 -12.77 -11.61 -35.47
N LYS A 709 -11.85 -11.81 -34.51
CA LYS A 709 -10.47 -12.20 -34.81
C LYS A 709 -10.36 -13.73 -34.93
N PRO A 710 -9.46 -14.23 -35.79
CA PRO A 710 -9.16 -15.66 -35.83
C PRO A 710 -8.66 -16.12 -34.46
N LEU A 711 -9.03 -17.35 -34.09
CA LEU A 711 -8.56 -17.98 -32.86
C LEU A 711 -7.02 -18.04 -32.86
N PRO A 712 -6.37 -17.81 -31.70
CA PRO A 712 -4.92 -17.93 -31.61
C PRO A 712 -4.49 -19.36 -32.00
N ALA A 713 -3.41 -19.47 -32.77
CA ALA A 713 -2.79 -20.76 -33.08
C ALA A 713 -2.13 -21.29 -31.79
N LEU A 714 -2.83 -22.15 -31.07
CA LEU A 714 -2.35 -22.75 -29.83
C LEU A 714 -1.52 -23.99 -30.15
N SER A 715 -0.29 -24.04 -29.62
CA SER A 715 0.50 -25.28 -29.70
C SER A 715 -0.09 -26.35 -28.77
N SER A 716 0.27 -27.62 -29.00
CA SER A 716 -0.05 -28.72 -28.07
C SER A 716 0.30 -28.41 -26.61
N MET A 717 1.43 -27.71 -26.36
CA MET A 717 1.83 -27.30 -25.01
C MET A 717 0.96 -26.19 -24.44
N ASP A 718 0.55 -25.21 -25.24
CA ASP A 718 -0.36 -24.16 -24.81
C ASP A 718 -1.72 -24.73 -24.43
N ILE A 719 -2.20 -25.74 -25.16
CA ILE A 719 -3.46 -26.45 -24.89
C ILE A 719 -3.38 -27.18 -23.55
N ILE A 720 -2.30 -27.92 -23.30
CA ILE A 720 -2.09 -28.64 -22.02
C ILE A 720 -1.99 -27.64 -20.87
N HIS A 721 -1.21 -26.56 -21.04
CA HIS A 721 -1.10 -25.51 -20.03
C HIS A 721 -2.47 -24.87 -19.74
N ALA A 722 -3.20 -24.46 -20.77
CA ALA A 722 -4.53 -23.87 -20.66
C ALA A 722 -5.53 -24.80 -19.97
N ALA A 723 -5.43 -26.10 -20.21
CA ALA A 723 -6.30 -27.10 -19.60
C ALA A 723 -6.04 -27.28 -18.09
N PHE A 724 -4.79 -27.15 -17.62
CA PHE A 724 -4.47 -27.17 -16.18
C PHE A 724 -4.78 -25.85 -15.46
N THR A 725 -4.55 -24.71 -16.12
CA THR A 725 -4.78 -23.38 -15.55
C THR A 725 -6.26 -22.97 -15.59
N GLY A 726 -7.00 -23.45 -16.60
CA GLY A 726 -8.35 -22.99 -16.94
C GLY A 726 -8.36 -21.65 -17.68
N GLU A 727 -7.21 -21.19 -18.18
CA GLU A 727 -7.07 -19.89 -18.87
C GLU A 727 -5.97 -19.92 -19.93
N VAL A 728 -6.22 -19.25 -21.06
CA VAL A 728 -5.25 -18.99 -22.12
C VAL A 728 -5.28 -17.50 -22.49
N GLU A 729 -4.13 -16.83 -22.43
CA GLU A 729 -3.99 -15.40 -22.76
C GLU A 729 -5.03 -14.45 -22.09
N GLY A 730 -5.45 -14.74 -20.85
CA GLY A 730 -6.46 -13.95 -20.14
C GLY A 730 -7.91 -14.31 -20.45
N MET A 731 -8.15 -15.40 -21.20
CA MET A 731 -9.47 -15.90 -21.57
C MET A 731 -9.73 -17.25 -20.90
N LEU A 732 -10.96 -17.47 -20.44
CA LEU A 732 -11.32 -18.76 -19.82
C LEU A 732 -11.15 -19.89 -20.84
N PHE A 733 -10.59 -21.01 -20.42
CA PHE A 733 -10.39 -22.17 -21.28
C PHE A 733 -11.23 -23.35 -20.77
N ASN A 734 -12.14 -23.82 -21.62
CA ASN A 734 -12.92 -25.01 -21.37
C ASN A 734 -12.33 -26.20 -22.16
N PRO A 735 -11.64 -27.14 -21.49
CA PRO A 735 -10.99 -28.26 -22.17
C PRO A 735 -11.99 -29.25 -22.82
N GLY A 736 -13.27 -29.20 -22.47
CA GLY A 736 -14.24 -30.19 -22.92
C GLY A 736 -13.95 -31.60 -22.37
N ILE A 737 -14.78 -32.58 -22.76
CA ILE A 737 -14.72 -33.94 -22.21
C ILE A 737 -13.49 -34.72 -22.75
N ALA A 738 -13.16 -34.51 -24.03
CA ALA A 738 -12.09 -35.25 -24.69
C ALA A 738 -10.71 -34.90 -24.12
N LEU A 739 -10.40 -33.61 -23.96
CA LEU A 739 -9.12 -33.18 -23.41
C LEU A 739 -9.01 -33.49 -21.91
N ARG A 740 -10.11 -33.44 -21.14
CA ARG A 740 -10.11 -33.88 -19.74
C ARG A 740 -9.67 -35.34 -19.60
N LYS A 741 -10.19 -36.24 -20.43
CA LYS A 741 -9.75 -37.65 -20.44
C LYS A 741 -8.26 -37.80 -20.77
N VAL A 742 -7.73 -36.96 -21.65
CA VAL A 742 -6.29 -36.93 -21.96
C VAL A 742 -5.48 -36.44 -20.76
N LEU A 743 -5.93 -35.39 -20.06
CA LEU A 743 -5.28 -34.90 -18.84
C LEU A 743 -5.27 -35.94 -17.71
N ASP A 744 -6.36 -36.68 -17.53
CA ASP A 744 -6.44 -37.77 -16.56
C ASP A 744 -5.42 -38.88 -16.89
N GLN A 745 -5.25 -39.21 -18.18
CA GLN A 745 -4.23 -40.16 -18.61
C GLN A 745 -2.80 -39.62 -18.45
N LEU A 746 -2.59 -38.31 -18.67
CA LEU A 746 -1.30 -37.65 -18.49
C LEU A 746 -0.85 -37.68 -17.04
N THR A 747 -1.75 -37.39 -16.11
CA THR A 747 -1.48 -37.35 -14.66
C THR A 747 -1.43 -38.72 -14.00
N ARG A 748 -1.95 -39.77 -14.64
CA ARG A 748 -1.90 -41.14 -14.11
C ARG A 748 -0.47 -41.68 -14.04
N VAL A 749 -0.04 -42.06 -12.85
CA VAL A 749 1.25 -42.75 -12.62
C VAL A 749 1.10 -44.23 -12.98
N GLU A 750 2.01 -44.74 -13.80
CA GLU A 750 2.10 -46.15 -14.16
C GLU A 750 2.62 -46.98 -12.98
N ASP A 751 1.98 -48.12 -12.74
CA ASP A 751 2.41 -49.07 -11.72
C ASP A 751 3.49 -49.98 -12.31
N ILE A 752 4.74 -49.52 -12.23
CA ILE A 752 5.91 -50.24 -12.74
C ILE A 752 6.68 -50.92 -11.60
N LYS A 753 7.24 -52.11 -11.88
CA LYS A 753 8.08 -52.86 -10.96
C LYS A 753 9.49 -52.26 -10.89
N ILE A 754 10.13 -52.37 -9.73
CA ILE A 754 11.53 -51.97 -9.52
C ILE A 754 12.44 -52.93 -10.33
N PRO A 755 13.50 -52.44 -11.00
CA PRO A 755 14.48 -53.26 -11.71
C PRO A 755 15.09 -54.34 -10.83
N ALA A 756 15.17 -55.57 -11.36
CA ALA A 756 15.74 -56.69 -10.62
C ALA A 756 17.27 -56.55 -10.43
N ALA A 757 17.93 -55.83 -11.33
CA ALA A 757 19.37 -55.57 -11.28
C ALA A 757 19.76 -54.44 -10.30
N LEU A 758 18.81 -53.85 -9.55
CA LEU A 758 19.07 -52.81 -8.57
C LEU A 758 19.59 -53.42 -7.26
N ASN A 759 20.83 -53.10 -6.89
CA ASN A 759 21.46 -53.51 -5.63
C ASN A 759 21.09 -52.58 -4.46
N ALA A 760 19.80 -52.32 -4.27
CA ALA A 760 19.27 -51.54 -3.16
C ALA A 760 17.76 -51.76 -2.93
N CYS A 761 17.32 -51.61 -1.68
CA CYS A 761 15.90 -51.52 -1.35
C CYS A 761 15.46 -50.06 -1.33
N LEU A 762 14.56 -49.67 -2.23
CA LEU A 762 13.96 -48.34 -2.25
C LEU A 762 12.98 -48.17 -1.10
N ARG A 763 12.97 -46.97 -0.50
CA ARG A 763 11.92 -46.57 0.45
C ARG A 763 10.60 -46.33 -0.28
N PRO A 764 9.43 -46.43 0.39
CA PRO A 764 8.12 -46.29 -0.27
C PRO A 764 7.95 -44.98 -1.05
N TYR A 765 8.49 -43.86 -0.54
CA TYR A 765 8.45 -42.61 -1.29
C TYR A 765 9.40 -42.64 -2.50
N GLN A 766 10.60 -43.23 -2.38
CA GLN A 766 11.54 -43.33 -3.50
C GLN A 766 10.96 -44.17 -4.63
N GLU A 767 10.25 -45.24 -4.30
CA GLU A 767 9.50 -46.06 -5.25
C GLU A 767 8.42 -45.24 -5.97
N ARG A 768 7.59 -44.47 -5.24
CA ARG A 768 6.59 -43.56 -5.85
C ARG A 768 7.24 -42.53 -6.77
N GLY A 769 8.38 -41.97 -6.36
CA GLY A 769 9.11 -40.98 -7.17
C GLY A 769 9.71 -41.58 -8.43
N PHE A 770 10.28 -42.79 -8.35
CA PHE A 770 10.72 -43.56 -9.51
C PHE A 770 9.57 -43.84 -10.49
N ARG A 771 8.42 -44.33 -10.00
CA ARG A 771 7.24 -44.61 -10.85
C ARG A 771 6.75 -43.34 -11.56
N TRP A 772 6.71 -42.22 -10.86
CA TRP A 772 6.36 -40.91 -11.44
C TRP A 772 7.36 -40.49 -12.53
N LEU A 773 8.67 -40.59 -12.27
CA LEU A 773 9.71 -40.27 -13.25
C LEU A 773 9.63 -41.15 -14.50
N TYR A 774 9.42 -42.46 -14.33
CA TYR A 774 9.26 -43.40 -15.43
C TYR A 774 8.02 -43.06 -16.27
N SER A 775 6.89 -42.79 -15.62
CA SER A 775 5.64 -42.42 -16.29
C SER A 775 5.80 -41.17 -17.16
N ASN A 776 6.42 -40.12 -16.64
CA ASN A 776 6.65 -38.90 -17.40
C ASN A 776 7.62 -39.13 -18.57
N THR A 777 8.68 -39.90 -18.32
CA THR A 777 9.71 -40.18 -19.33
C THR A 777 9.15 -40.98 -20.51
N VAL A 778 8.37 -42.03 -20.26
CA VAL A 778 7.76 -42.84 -21.33
C VAL A 778 6.70 -42.05 -22.10
N LYS A 779 6.01 -41.11 -21.44
CA LYS A 779 5.11 -40.15 -22.07
C LYS A 779 5.85 -39.00 -22.78
N GLY A 780 7.18 -38.96 -22.78
CA GLY A 780 7.96 -37.93 -23.46
C GLY A 780 7.96 -36.55 -22.79
N PHE A 781 7.56 -36.47 -21.52
CA PHE A 781 7.65 -35.25 -20.72
C PHE A 781 8.94 -35.24 -19.88
N GLY A 782 9.55 -34.07 -19.78
CA GLY A 782 10.62 -33.84 -18.82
C GLY A 782 10.08 -33.69 -17.40
N SER A 783 10.97 -33.88 -16.42
CA SER A 783 10.60 -33.92 -15.00
C SER A 783 11.59 -33.14 -14.13
N CYS A 784 11.07 -32.42 -13.13
CA CYS A 784 11.86 -31.79 -12.08
C CYS A 784 11.64 -32.52 -10.76
N ILE A 785 12.70 -33.16 -10.24
CA ILE A 785 12.69 -33.77 -8.91
C ILE A 785 13.38 -32.82 -7.93
N ALA A 786 12.56 -32.20 -7.10
CA ALA A 786 12.89 -31.14 -6.16
C ALA A 786 12.76 -31.61 -4.70
N ASP A 787 12.91 -32.90 -4.44
CA ASP A 787 12.95 -33.46 -3.08
C ASP A 787 14.03 -32.81 -2.23
N ASP A 788 13.75 -32.66 -0.94
CA ASP A 788 14.73 -32.19 0.03
C ASP A 788 16.04 -32.98 -0.03
N MET A 789 17.11 -32.27 0.26
CA MET A 789 18.47 -32.74 0.06
C MET A 789 18.79 -33.90 0.99
N GLY A 790 18.99 -35.11 0.46
CA GLY A 790 19.26 -36.28 1.29
C GLY A 790 18.20 -37.36 1.22
N LEU A 791 17.06 -37.09 0.57
CA LEU A 791 16.00 -38.06 0.31
C LEU A 791 16.38 -39.14 -0.72
N GLY A 792 17.58 -39.09 -1.31
CA GLY A 792 18.03 -40.03 -2.33
C GLY A 792 17.39 -39.76 -3.69
N LYS A 793 17.67 -38.60 -4.29
CA LYS A 793 17.30 -38.30 -5.68
C LYS A 793 18.13 -39.12 -6.67
N THR A 794 19.43 -39.23 -6.42
CA THR A 794 20.39 -39.96 -7.26
C THR A 794 20.00 -41.43 -7.46
N ILE A 795 19.65 -42.15 -6.39
CA ILE A 795 19.18 -43.54 -6.48
C ILE A 795 17.88 -43.67 -7.30
N GLN A 796 16.96 -42.70 -7.23
CA GLN A 796 15.73 -42.71 -8.05
C GLN A 796 16.06 -42.56 -9.55
N ILE A 797 17.03 -41.70 -9.90
CA ILE A 797 17.49 -41.55 -11.29
C ILE A 797 18.24 -42.80 -11.77
N ILE A 798 19.14 -43.37 -10.96
CA ILE A 798 19.85 -44.60 -11.31
C ILE A 798 18.85 -45.73 -11.57
N THR A 799 17.82 -45.85 -10.73
CA THR A 799 16.72 -46.82 -10.91
C THR A 799 15.98 -46.58 -12.23
N LEU A 800 15.70 -45.33 -12.57
CA LEU A 800 15.06 -44.97 -13.84
C LEU A 800 15.91 -45.37 -15.06
N ILE A 801 17.19 -45.01 -15.07
CA ILE A 801 18.11 -45.34 -16.17
C ILE A 801 18.21 -46.86 -16.34
N LEU A 802 18.37 -47.59 -15.23
CA LEU A 802 18.43 -49.04 -15.23
C LEU A 802 17.14 -49.66 -15.77
N ARG A 803 15.97 -49.14 -15.37
CA ARG A 803 14.68 -49.61 -15.89
C ARG A 803 14.54 -49.38 -17.39
N LEU A 804 14.90 -48.19 -17.87
CA LEU A 804 14.84 -47.87 -19.30
C LEU A 804 15.79 -48.74 -20.12
N LYS A 805 16.94 -49.14 -19.56
CA LYS A 805 17.85 -50.11 -20.17
C LYS A 805 17.22 -51.51 -20.24
N GLU A 806 16.64 -52.01 -19.14
CA GLU A 806 15.93 -53.31 -19.12
C GLU A 806 14.77 -53.36 -20.12
N ASP A 807 14.04 -52.25 -20.28
CA ASP A 807 12.92 -52.14 -21.22
C ASP A 807 13.37 -51.92 -22.68
N GLY A 808 14.67 -51.83 -22.95
CA GLY A 808 15.21 -51.53 -24.29
C GLY A 808 14.84 -50.13 -24.81
N LYS A 809 14.40 -49.24 -23.92
CA LYS A 809 13.96 -47.87 -24.25
C LYS A 809 15.10 -46.84 -24.17
N LEU A 810 16.26 -47.21 -23.62
CA LEU A 810 17.47 -46.39 -23.61
C LEU A 810 18.27 -46.61 -24.90
N GLY A 811 17.79 -46.05 -26.02
CA GLY A 811 18.43 -46.21 -27.34
C GLY A 811 19.78 -45.51 -27.49
N HIS A 812 20.06 -44.51 -26.63
CA HIS A 812 21.32 -43.77 -26.57
C HIS A 812 21.74 -43.55 -25.12
N PRO A 813 23.02 -43.31 -24.83
CA PRO A 813 23.50 -43.11 -23.45
C PRO A 813 22.79 -41.96 -22.74
N ALA A 814 22.66 -42.07 -21.41
CA ALA A 814 22.21 -40.99 -20.55
C ALA A 814 23.38 -40.06 -20.20
N LEU A 815 23.20 -38.75 -20.38
CA LEU A 815 24.17 -37.73 -19.98
C LEU A 815 23.81 -37.15 -18.62
N VAL A 816 24.71 -37.29 -17.64
CA VAL A 816 24.58 -36.66 -16.33
C VAL A 816 25.52 -35.45 -16.27
N VAL A 817 24.95 -34.26 -16.10
CA VAL A 817 25.68 -33.00 -15.93
C VAL A 817 25.57 -32.56 -14.47
N CYS A 818 26.68 -32.56 -13.75
CA CYS A 818 26.69 -32.25 -12.31
C CYS A 818 27.84 -31.29 -11.95
N PRO A 819 27.83 -30.65 -10.76
CA PRO A 819 29.00 -29.94 -10.26
C PRO A 819 30.22 -30.86 -10.15
N THR A 820 31.42 -30.31 -10.34
CA THR A 820 32.68 -31.08 -10.34
C THR A 820 32.89 -31.94 -9.11
N THR A 821 32.39 -31.50 -7.96
CA THR A 821 32.43 -32.18 -6.68
C THR A 821 31.51 -33.40 -6.59
N LEU A 822 30.48 -33.50 -7.43
CA LEU A 822 29.52 -34.62 -7.41
C LEU A 822 29.90 -35.77 -8.32
N VAL A 823 30.84 -35.56 -9.24
CA VAL A 823 31.27 -36.57 -10.22
C VAL A 823 31.70 -37.87 -9.53
N GLY A 824 32.48 -37.77 -8.44
CA GLY A 824 32.90 -38.94 -7.67
C GLY A 824 31.78 -39.61 -6.90
N ASN A 825 30.79 -38.84 -6.41
CA ASN A 825 29.64 -39.39 -5.71
C ASN A 825 28.75 -40.19 -6.68
N TRP A 826 28.43 -39.62 -7.84
CA TRP A 826 27.70 -40.31 -8.91
C TRP A 826 28.39 -41.60 -9.34
N GLN A 827 29.72 -41.57 -9.50
CA GLN A 827 30.49 -42.76 -9.81
C GLN A 827 30.33 -43.87 -8.77
N LYS A 828 30.51 -43.53 -7.48
CA LYS A 828 30.37 -44.50 -6.37
C LYS A 828 28.94 -45.02 -6.26
N GLU A 829 27.92 -44.16 -6.40
CA GLU A 829 26.52 -44.56 -6.31
C GLU A 829 26.09 -45.46 -7.47
N CYS A 830 26.52 -45.17 -8.71
CA CYS A 830 26.27 -46.04 -9.86
C CYS A 830 26.90 -47.43 -9.66
N GLN A 831 28.17 -47.48 -9.24
CA GLN A 831 28.87 -48.75 -8.99
C GLN A 831 28.24 -49.55 -7.84
N ARG A 832 27.74 -48.86 -6.80
CA ARG A 832 27.08 -49.49 -5.65
C ARG A 832 25.70 -50.04 -5.98
N PHE A 833 24.85 -49.22 -6.60
CA PHE A 833 23.43 -49.53 -6.77
C PHE A 833 23.11 -50.23 -8.10
N ALA A 834 23.91 -50.02 -9.14
CA ALA A 834 23.67 -50.60 -10.46
C ALA A 834 25.00 -50.94 -11.17
N PRO A 835 25.77 -51.92 -10.66
CA PRO A 835 27.08 -52.29 -11.21
C PRO A 835 27.02 -52.79 -12.67
N GLY A 836 25.83 -53.19 -13.15
CA GLY A 836 25.60 -53.59 -14.54
C GLY A 836 25.40 -52.43 -15.53
N LEU A 837 25.50 -51.16 -15.09
CA LEU A 837 25.50 -49.99 -15.97
C LEU A 837 26.93 -49.65 -16.41
N GLY A 838 27.16 -49.59 -17.72
CA GLY A 838 28.40 -49.09 -18.31
C GLY A 838 28.56 -47.60 -18.00
N LEU A 839 29.58 -47.26 -17.22
CA LEU A 839 29.79 -45.89 -16.74
C LEU A 839 31.08 -45.29 -17.32
N SER A 840 30.98 -44.10 -17.91
CA SER A 840 32.13 -43.32 -18.40
C SER A 840 32.13 -41.89 -17.82
N ILE A 841 33.32 -41.37 -17.53
CA ILE A 841 33.51 -40.02 -16.96
C ILE A 841 34.25 -39.15 -17.97
N TYR A 842 33.59 -38.09 -18.43
CA TYR A 842 34.18 -37.11 -19.34
C TYR A 842 34.68 -35.89 -18.55
N HIS A 843 35.90 -35.98 -18.02
CA HIS A 843 36.52 -34.92 -17.23
C HIS A 843 38.06 -35.03 -17.24
N GLY A 844 38.80 -33.91 -17.17
CA GLY A 844 40.27 -33.88 -17.15
C GLY A 844 40.91 -33.28 -18.42
N MET A 845 42.24 -33.25 -18.48
CA MET A 845 42.99 -32.69 -19.61
C MET A 845 43.04 -33.65 -20.81
N GLU A 846 43.23 -34.95 -20.58
CA GLU A 846 43.21 -36.02 -21.58
C GLU A 846 41.84 -36.74 -21.59
N ARG A 847 40.77 -35.99 -21.88
CA ARG A 847 39.40 -36.52 -21.85
C ARG A 847 38.98 -37.03 -23.23
N GLU A 848 38.60 -38.30 -23.30
CA GLU A 848 38.02 -38.90 -24.51
C GLU A 848 36.58 -39.36 -24.24
N LEU A 849 35.70 -39.14 -25.22
CA LEU A 849 34.29 -39.48 -25.10
C LEU A 849 34.05 -40.91 -25.59
N VAL A 850 34.25 -41.88 -24.70
CA VAL A 850 33.99 -43.31 -24.97
C VAL A 850 32.49 -43.58 -24.93
N SER A 851 31.86 -43.74 -26.10
CA SER A 851 30.42 -44.09 -26.22
C SER A 851 30.15 -45.58 -26.23
N ASP A 852 31.04 -46.38 -26.81
CA ASP A 852 30.74 -47.77 -27.09
C ASP A 852 30.71 -48.58 -25.78
N GLY A 853 29.54 -49.14 -25.47
CA GLY A 853 29.30 -49.86 -24.21
C GLY A 853 28.99 -49.00 -22.98
N SER A 854 28.91 -47.66 -23.12
CA SER A 854 28.55 -46.76 -22.02
C SER A 854 27.04 -46.49 -21.99
N ASP A 855 26.36 -46.84 -20.90
CA ASP A 855 24.96 -46.46 -20.68
C ASP A 855 24.83 -45.07 -20.04
N VAL A 856 25.81 -44.67 -19.23
CA VAL A 856 25.83 -43.39 -18.50
C VAL A 856 27.16 -42.68 -18.70
N ILE A 857 27.08 -41.41 -19.11
CA ILE A 857 28.24 -40.51 -19.24
C ILE A 857 28.09 -39.37 -18.25
N ILE A 858 29.08 -39.18 -17.37
CA ILE A 858 29.09 -38.08 -16.38
C ILE A 858 30.03 -36.97 -16.85
N THR A 859 29.55 -35.73 -16.86
CA THR A 859 30.34 -34.52 -17.14
C THR A 859 29.99 -33.40 -16.16
N THR A 860 30.67 -32.26 -16.30
CA THR A 860 30.40 -31.06 -15.52
C THR A 860 29.91 -29.90 -16.37
N TYR A 861 29.16 -28.98 -15.78
CA TYR A 861 28.65 -27.79 -16.47
C TYR A 861 29.75 -26.99 -17.19
N GLY A 862 30.91 -26.84 -16.55
CA GLY A 862 32.05 -26.11 -17.13
C GLY A 862 32.67 -26.81 -18.34
N ILE A 863 32.76 -28.15 -18.32
CA ILE A 863 33.27 -28.94 -19.44
C ILE A 863 32.26 -28.97 -20.58
N LEU A 864 30.97 -29.15 -20.27
CA LEU A 864 29.89 -29.11 -21.25
C LEU A 864 29.88 -27.80 -22.04
N ARG A 865 30.04 -26.65 -21.34
CA ARG A 865 30.14 -25.34 -22.00
C ARG A 865 31.35 -25.25 -22.93
N ARG A 866 32.52 -25.74 -22.49
CA ARG A 866 33.78 -25.66 -23.24
C ARG A 866 33.75 -26.52 -24.50
N ASP A 867 33.20 -27.72 -24.40
CA ASP A 867 33.26 -28.74 -25.44
C ASP A 867 31.90 -28.96 -26.12
N ILE A 868 31.03 -27.94 -26.14
CA ILE A 868 29.64 -28.07 -26.58
C ILE A 868 29.49 -28.62 -28.00
N GLY A 869 30.46 -28.36 -28.89
CA GLY A 869 30.47 -28.90 -30.25
C GLY A 869 30.45 -30.43 -30.29
N ILE A 870 31.14 -31.09 -29.35
CA ILE A 870 31.19 -32.55 -29.24
C ILE A 870 29.84 -33.09 -28.75
N PHE A 871 29.27 -32.47 -27.71
CA PHE A 871 28.01 -32.92 -27.10
C PHE A 871 26.79 -32.68 -28.01
N ARG A 872 26.80 -31.61 -28.81
CA ARG A 872 25.72 -31.26 -29.74
C ARG A 872 25.69 -32.13 -31.00
N ALA A 873 26.82 -32.72 -31.37
CA ALA A 873 26.92 -33.64 -32.50
C ALA A 873 26.33 -35.03 -32.21
N ARG A 874 25.93 -35.31 -30.97
CA ARG A 874 25.37 -36.60 -30.54
C ARG A 874 23.93 -36.46 -30.05
N GLU A 875 23.18 -37.53 -30.20
CA GLU A 875 21.85 -37.69 -29.60
C GLU A 875 21.98 -38.45 -28.27
N TRP A 876 21.19 -38.02 -27.29
CA TRP A 876 21.22 -38.56 -25.93
C TRP A 876 19.88 -39.24 -25.62
N GLY A 877 19.90 -40.38 -24.92
CA GLY A 877 18.66 -41.03 -24.52
C GLY A 877 17.94 -40.20 -23.45
N MET A 878 18.74 -39.58 -22.57
CA MET A 878 18.28 -38.72 -21.50
C MET A 878 19.37 -37.72 -21.12
N VAL A 879 18.99 -36.51 -20.75
CA VAL A 879 19.89 -35.54 -20.11
C VAL A 879 19.39 -35.27 -18.70
N VAL A 880 20.23 -35.59 -17.72
CA VAL A 880 19.98 -35.33 -16.31
C VAL A 880 20.90 -34.21 -15.85
N ILE A 881 20.34 -33.15 -15.28
CA ILE A 881 21.11 -32.09 -14.65
C ILE A 881 20.97 -32.16 -13.13
N ASP A 882 22.09 -32.21 -12.42
CA ASP A 882 22.15 -32.20 -10.95
C ASP A 882 22.47 -30.80 -10.43
N GLU A 883 21.84 -30.41 -9.32
CA GLU A 883 21.91 -29.04 -8.78
C GLU A 883 21.49 -28.02 -9.87
N ALA A 884 20.25 -28.15 -10.36
CA ALA A 884 19.66 -27.37 -11.46
C ALA A 884 19.66 -25.84 -11.23
N GLN A 885 19.94 -25.35 -10.03
CA GLN A 885 20.23 -23.93 -9.79
C GLN A 885 21.43 -23.41 -10.61
N ASN A 886 22.28 -24.30 -11.13
CA ASN A 886 23.35 -23.96 -12.08
C ASN A 886 22.82 -23.40 -13.42
N ILE A 887 21.53 -23.56 -13.74
CA ILE A 887 20.90 -22.97 -14.94
C ILE A 887 19.87 -21.89 -14.61
N LYS A 888 19.93 -21.31 -13.40
CA LYS A 888 18.93 -20.34 -12.90
C LYS A 888 18.77 -19.09 -13.75
N ASN A 889 19.86 -18.61 -14.38
CA ASN A 889 19.82 -17.48 -15.28
C ASN A 889 19.83 -17.98 -16.75
N PRO A 890 18.75 -17.73 -17.52
CA PRO A 890 18.62 -18.21 -18.90
C PRO A 890 19.63 -17.57 -19.87
N ASP A 891 20.16 -16.39 -19.55
CA ASP A 891 21.03 -15.64 -20.46
C ASP A 891 22.48 -16.12 -20.45
N THR A 892 22.86 -16.94 -19.47
CA THR A 892 24.24 -17.41 -19.33
C THR A 892 24.61 -18.43 -20.40
N ASP A 893 25.86 -18.38 -20.87
CA ASP A 893 26.39 -19.34 -21.84
C ASP A 893 26.26 -20.80 -21.38
N GLN A 894 26.37 -21.02 -20.06
CA GLN A 894 26.20 -22.33 -19.45
C GLN A 894 24.77 -22.86 -19.65
N THR A 895 23.75 -22.05 -19.33
CA THR A 895 22.35 -22.43 -19.54
C THR A 895 22.05 -22.66 -21.01
N LYS A 896 22.55 -21.78 -21.89
CA LYS A 896 22.40 -21.92 -23.35
C LYS A 896 23.03 -23.21 -23.87
N ALA A 897 24.21 -23.58 -23.38
CA ALA A 897 24.88 -24.83 -23.74
C ALA A 897 24.05 -26.05 -23.31
N VAL A 898 23.58 -26.09 -22.05
CA VAL A 898 22.74 -27.18 -21.51
C VAL A 898 21.44 -27.32 -22.33
N LYS A 899 20.74 -26.22 -22.60
CA LYS A 899 19.47 -26.21 -23.35
C LYS A 899 19.62 -26.51 -24.84
N SER A 900 20.84 -26.51 -25.38
CA SER A 900 21.10 -26.82 -26.79
C SER A 900 21.29 -28.31 -27.09
N LEU A 901 21.35 -29.15 -26.05
CA LEU A 901 21.48 -30.59 -26.17
C LEU A 901 20.22 -31.22 -26.77
N ARG A 902 20.39 -32.32 -27.50
CA ARG A 902 19.30 -33.09 -28.10
C ARG A 902 19.13 -34.41 -27.35
N ALA A 903 18.01 -34.57 -26.65
CA ALA A 903 17.68 -35.78 -25.92
C ALA A 903 16.21 -36.15 -26.02
N CYS A 904 15.89 -37.44 -25.83
CA CYS A 904 14.51 -37.92 -25.76
C CYS A 904 13.80 -37.54 -24.44
N SER A 905 14.55 -37.32 -23.36
CA SER A 905 14.02 -36.91 -22.06
C SER A 905 14.97 -35.99 -21.31
N TYR A 906 14.41 -35.05 -20.54
CA TYR A 906 15.15 -34.05 -19.76
C TYR A 906 14.71 -34.10 -18.29
N ILE A 907 15.69 -34.28 -17.39
CA ILE A 907 15.43 -34.36 -15.96
C ILE A 907 16.26 -33.32 -15.24
N ALA A 908 15.61 -32.50 -14.41
CA ALA A 908 16.26 -31.56 -13.52
C ALA A 908 16.17 -32.03 -12.07
N MET A 909 17.30 -32.07 -11.37
CA MET A 909 17.34 -32.34 -9.94
C MET A 909 17.71 -31.07 -9.19
N SER A 910 16.92 -30.72 -8.18
CA SER A 910 17.21 -29.57 -7.32
C SER A 910 16.92 -29.88 -5.86
N GLY A 911 17.61 -29.21 -4.93
CA GLY A 911 17.21 -29.16 -3.52
C GLY A 911 16.16 -28.09 -3.24
N THR A 912 16.17 -27.00 -4.03
CA THR A 912 15.27 -25.86 -3.91
C THR A 912 14.94 -25.36 -5.32
N PRO A 913 13.76 -25.66 -5.87
CA PRO A 913 13.44 -25.37 -7.28
C PRO A 913 13.30 -23.87 -7.55
N VAL A 914 13.03 -23.08 -6.51
CA VAL A 914 13.06 -21.61 -6.54
C VAL A 914 13.94 -21.15 -5.38
N GLU A 915 15.08 -20.56 -5.71
CA GLU A 915 16.00 -20.00 -4.73
C GLU A 915 15.60 -18.54 -4.48
N ASN A 916 15.57 -17.69 -5.52
CA ASN A 916 15.38 -16.24 -5.35
C ASN A 916 14.30 -15.57 -6.21
N ARG A 917 13.95 -16.16 -7.36
CA ARG A 917 13.02 -15.54 -8.33
C ARG A 917 12.25 -16.60 -9.08
N LEU A 918 11.00 -16.31 -9.45
CA LEU A 918 10.21 -17.21 -10.29
C LEU A 918 10.81 -17.39 -11.69
N SER A 919 11.68 -16.49 -12.15
CA SER A 919 12.44 -16.66 -13.39
C SER A 919 13.38 -17.87 -13.36
N GLU A 920 13.83 -18.29 -12.17
CA GLU A 920 14.66 -19.50 -12.01
C GLU A 920 13.82 -20.75 -12.28
N LEU A 921 12.57 -20.78 -11.78
CA LEU A 921 11.61 -21.84 -12.06
C LEU A 921 11.33 -21.94 -13.56
N TRP A 922 11.10 -20.79 -14.21
CA TRP A 922 10.89 -20.73 -15.66
C TRP A 922 12.09 -21.30 -16.42
N SER A 923 13.32 -20.97 -16.03
CA SER A 923 14.51 -21.49 -16.69
C SER A 923 14.62 -23.02 -16.61
N ILE A 924 14.29 -23.61 -15.45
CA ILE A 924 14.23 -25.06 -15.25
C ILE A 924 13.10 -25.68 -16.08
N PHE A 925 11.91 -25.08 -16.08
CA PHE A 925 10.77 -25.58 -16.85
C PHE A 925 11.00 -25.53 -18.36
N ASP A 926 11.66 -24.49 -18.85
CA ASP A 926 12.06 -24.36 -20.25
C ASP A 926 13.14 -25.40 -20.65
N PHE A 927 13.94 -25.91 -19.70
CA PHE A 927 14.83 -27.03 -19.95
C PHE A 927 14.09 -28.38 -20.00
N ILE A 928 13.18 -28.65 -19.06
CA ILE A 928 12.49 -29.96 -19.00
C ILE A 928 11.39 -30.10 -20.07
N ASN A 929 10.60 -29.04 -20.30
CA ASN A 929 9.47 -28.99 -21.23
C ASN A 929 9.47 -27.65 -21.95
N ARG A 930 10.29 -27.55 -23.00
CA ARG A 930 10.52 -26.30 -23.74
C ARG A 930 9.20 -25.69 -24.25
N GLY A 931 8.99 -24.41 -23.97
CA GLY A 931 7.79 -23.67 -24.38
C GLY A 931 6.54 -23.85 -23.51
N TYR A 932 6.53 -24.79 -22.54
CA TYR A 932 5.34 -25.08 -21.72
C TYR A 932 4.83 -23.88 -20.91
N LEU A 933 5.72 -23.06 -20.36
CA LEU A 933 5.38 -21.83 -19.62
C LEU A 933 5.44 -20.58 -20.50
N GLY A 934 5.44 -20.76 -21.82
CA GLY A 934 5.61 -19.68 -22.80
C GLY A 934 6.99 -19.02 -22.73
N GLN A 935 7.09 -17.85 -23.36
CA GLN A 935 8.33 -17.06 -23.38
C GLN A 935 8.59 -16.37 -22.03
N ALA A 936 9.86 -16.10 -21.72
CA ALA A 936 10.28 -15.47 -20.46
C ALA A 936 9.52 -14.15 -20.17
N ALA A 937 9.31 -13.32 -21.19
CA ALA A 937 8.60 -12.04 -21.04
C ALA A 937 7.11 -12.23 -20.69
N THR A 938 6.45 -13.21 -21.29
CA THR A 938 5.05 -13.55 -21.01
C THR A 938 4.91 -14.11 -19.61
N PHE A 939 5.79 -15.05 -19.22
CA PHE A 939 5.83 -15.60 -17.86
C PHE A 939 6.07 -14.51 -16.81
N GLN A 940 6.98 -13.57 -17.10
CA GLN A 940 7.27 -12.44 -16.20
C GLN A 940 6.04 -11.56 -15.97
N ARG A 941 5.25 -11.29 -17.01
CA ARG A 941 4.04 -10.46 -16.93
C ARG A 941 2.89 -11.20 -16.27
N GLN A 942 2.68 -12.48 -16.58
CA GLN A 942 1.50 -13.25 -16.15
C GLN A 942 1.63 -13.85 -14.75
N TYR A 943 2.85 -14.26 -14.38
CA TYR A 943 3.10 -14.95 -13.11
C TYR A 943 4.11 -14.20 -12.24
N ALA A 944 5.33 -13.95 -12.73
CA ALA A 944 6.40 -13.46 -11.85
C ALA A 944 6.08 -12.11 -11.20
N THR A 945 5.63 -11.12 -11.99
CA THR A 945 5.34 -9.77 -11.47
C THR A 945 4.11 -9.74 -10.55
N PRO A 946 2.95 -10.33 -10.93
CA PRO A 946 1.79 -10.45 -10.03
C PRO A 946 2.10 -11.15 -8.71
N VAL A 947 2.88 -12.24 -8.75
CA VAL A 947 3.20 -13.03 -7.57
C VAL A 947 4.25 -12.34 -6.69
N GLU A 948 5.36 -11.87 -7.26
CA GLU A 948 6.47 -11.28 -6.50
C GLU A 948 6.14 -9.89 -5.95
N LYS A 949 5.38 -9.07 -6.70
CA LYS A 949 5.10 -7.66 -6.34
C LYS A 949 3.75 -7.47 -5.67
N TYR A 950 2.71 -8.14 -6.15
CA TYR A 950 1.33 -7.92 -5.72
C TYR A 950 0.76 -9.06 -4.86
N ARG A 951 1.52 -10.15 -4.67
CA ARG A 951 1.15 -11.34 -3.87
C ARG A 951 -0.21 -11.91 -4.25
N ASP A 952 -0.49 -11.93 -5.55
CA ASP A 952 -1.76 -12.43 -6.10
C ASP A 952 -1.91 -13.95 -5.84
N ARG A 953 -2.79 -14.30 -4.90
CA ARG A 953 -3.05 -15.69 -4.48
C ARG A 953 -3.64 -16.53 -5.62
N GLU A 954 -4.45 -15.93 -6.49
CA GLU A 954 -5.07 -16.66 -7.59
C GLU A 954 -4.00 -17.08 -8.62
N LYS A 955 -3.05 -16.20 -8.92
CA LYS A 955 -1.92 -16.51 -9.81
C LYS A 955 -0.97 -17.56 -9.23
N ILE A 956 -0.74 -17.56 -7.91
CA ILE A 956 0.06 -18.59 -7.22
C ILE A 956 -0.57 -19.97 -7.40
N GLU A 957 -1.87 -20.12 -7.09
CA GLU A 957 -2.55 -21.42 -7.20
C GLU A 957 -2.63 -21.92 -8.65
N ARG A 958 -2.75 -21.01 -9.62
CA ARG A 958 -2.70 -21.37 -11.04
C ARG A 958 -1.32 -21.87 -11.47
N LEU A 959 -0.25 -21.18 -11.06
CA LEU A 959 1.13 -21.62 -11.32
C LEU A 959 1.41 -22.99 -10.69
N ARG A 960 0.90 -23.22 -9.48
CA ARG A 960 1.00 -24.51 -8.79
C ARG A 960 0.30 -25.62 -9.57
N ARG A 961 -0.92 -25.39 -10.06
CA ARG A 961 -1.64 -26.36 -10.91
C ARG A 961 -0.91 -26.68 -12.21
N ALA A 962 -0.34 -25.68 -12.88
CA ALA A 962 0.43 -25.87 -14.11
C ALA A 962 1.74 -26.65 -13.87
N THR A 963 2.42 -26.39 -12.76
CA THR A 963 3.74 -26.99 -12.50
C THR A 963 3.66 -28.37 -11.84
N ALA A 964 2.59 -28.68 -11.11
CA ALA A 964 2.44 -29.92 -10.34
C ALA A 964 2.67 -31.23 -11.12
N PRO A 965 2.22 -31.42 -12.37
CA PRO A 965 2.44 -32.66 -13.11
C PRO A 965 3.92 -32.96 -13.41
N PHE A 966 4.75 -31.92 -13.47
CA PHE A 966 6.16 -31.99 -13.88
C PHE A 966 7.15 -31.66 -12.77
N LEU A 967 6.65 -31.32 -11.57
CA LEU A 967 7.46 -30.97 -10.40
C LEU A 967 7.07 -31.86 -9.22
N LEU A 968 8.00 -32.73 -8.80
CA LEU A 968 7.86 -33.52 -7.59
C LEU A 968 8.72 -32.92 -6.48
N ARG A 969 8.09 -32.44 -5.40
CA ARG A 969 8.78 -31.87 -4.23
C ARG A 969 8.27 -32.51 -2.94
N ARG A 970 9.19 -32.98 -2.11
CA ARG A 970 8.91 -33.64 -0.82
C ARG A 970 9.85 -33.11 0.24
N LEU A 971 9.32 -32.80 1.41
CA LEU A 971 10.08 -32.23 2.51
C LEU A 971 10.48 -33.30 3.54
N LYS A 972 11.62 -33.13 4.21
CA LYS A 972 12.03 -34.04 5.31
C LYS A 972 11.16 -33.90 6.56
N SER A 973 10.56 -32.74 6.77
CA SER A 973 9.62 -32.48 7.87
C SER A 973 8.30 -33.24 7.72
N ASP A 974 8.01 -33.77 6.53
CA ASP A 974 6.82 -34.55 6.29
C ASP A 974 6.98 -35.97 6.88
N LYS A 975 6.40 -36.16 8.07
CA LYS A 975 6.40 -37.44 8.79
C LYS A 975 5.71 -38.57 8.00
N THR A 976 4.91 -38.26 6.97
CA THR A 976 4.33 -39.30 6.09
C THR A 976 5.34 -39.88 5.09
N ILE A 977 6.47 -39.18 4.89
CA ILE A 977 7.54 -39.54 3.95
C ILE A 977 8.72 -40.16 4.71
N ILE A 978 9.04 -39.63 5.88
CA ILE A 978 10.15 -40.10 6.72
C ILE A 978 9.70 -40.23 8.18
N SER A 979 9.61 -41.47 8.66
CA SER A 979 9.41 -41.78 10.08
C SER A 979 10.72 -41.92 10.87
N ASP A 980 11.83 -42.19 10.16
CA ASP A 980 13.06 -42.73 10.78
C ASP A 980 14.22 -41.72 10.87
N LEU A 981 14.04 -40.47 10.40
CA LEU A 981 15.08 -39.45 10.59
C LEU A 981 14.94 -38.87 12.01
N PRO A 982 16.03 -38.80 12.79
CA PRO A 982 16.04 -38.21 14.13
C PRO A 982 15.72 -36.70 14.08
N ASP A 983 15.49 -36.06 15.22
CA ASP A 983 15.11 -34.65 15.23
C ASP A 983 16.29 -33.74 14.83
N LYS A 984 16.00 -32.71 14.03
CA LYS A 984 16.92 -31.60 13.76
C LYS A 984 16.57 -30.43 14.68
N LEU A 985 17.48 -30.10 15.60
CA LEU A 985 17.32 -28.98 16.53
C LEU A 985 18.16 -27.81 16.04
N MET A 986 17.54 -26.63 15.91
CA MET A 986 18.24 -25.40 15.52
C MET A 986 18.26 -24.43 16.69
N PHE A 987 19.45 -23.93 17.02
CA PHE A 987 19.73 -23.01 18.11
C PHE A 987 20.38 -21.75 17.53
N ASP A 988 19.78 -20.59 17.81
CA ASP A 988 20.41 -19.30 17.53
C ASP A 988 21.29 -18.93 18.74
N GLU A 989 22.60 -18.90 18.52
CA GLU A 989 23.61 -18.65 19.54
C GLU A 989 24.08 -17.20 19.44
N TYR A 990 23.56 -16.38 20.32
CA TYR A 990 23.84 -14.95 20.30
C TYR A 990 25.22 -14.63 20.89
N CYS A 991 25.97 -13.81 20.15
CA CYS A 991 27.34 -13.40 20.46
C CYS A 991 27.41 -11.88 20.60
N TYR A 992 28.21 -11.36 21.52
CA TYR A 992 28.48 -9.92 21.63
C TYR A 992 29.78 -9.56 20.89
N LEU A 993 29.86 -8.35 20.34
CA LEU A 993 31.13 -7.83 19.83
C LEU A 993 32.12 -7.59 20.99
N SER A 994 33.39 -7.93 20.79
CA SER A 994 34.47 -7.46 21.65
C SER A 994 34.60 -5.93 21.57
N LYS A 995 35.29 -5.31 22.53
CA LYS A 995 35.49 -3.85 22.54
C LYS A 995 36.21 -3.38 21.28
N GLU A 996 37.22 -4.14 20.86
CA GLU A 996 38.01 -3.91 19.65
C GLU A 996 37.15 -4.07 18.40
N GLN A 997 36.30 -5.11 18.34
CA GLN A 997 35.36 -5.29 17.22
C GLN A 997 34.36 -4.14 17.15
N ALA A 998 33.77 -3.72 18.26
CA ALA A 998 32.77 -2.65 18.30
C ALA A 998 33.35 -1.30 17.82
N ALA A 999 34.58 -0.98 18.25
CA ALA A 999 35.27 0.22 17.80
C ALA A 999 35.55 0.19 16.28
N LEU A 1000 36.06 -0.94 15.79
CA LEU A 1000 36.35 -1.15 14.37
C LEU A 1000 35.08 -1.14 13.50
N TYR A 1001 34.01 -1.79 13.99
CA TYR A 1001 32.71 -1.84 13.33
C TYR A 1001 32.15 -0.42 13.14
N LYS A 1002 32.08 0.36 14.22
CA LYS A 1002 31.59 1.74 14.18
C LYS A 1002 32.42 2.61 13.22
N GLN A 1003 33.75 2.53 13.29
CA GLN A 1003 34.64 3.29 12.41
C GLN A 1003 34.39 2.99 10.93
N VAL A 1004 34.18 1.72 10.57
CA VAL A 1004 33.94 1.30 9.18
C VAL A 1004 32.56 1.73 8.69
N VAL A 1005 31.53 1.65 9.54
CA VAL A 1005 30.18 2.16 9.23
C VAL A 1005 30.23 3.67 8.98
N ASP A 1006 30.75 4.45 9.93
CA ASP A 1006 30.76 5.91 9.85
C ASP A 1006 31.52 6.41 8.61
N LYS A 1007 32.67 5.79 8.33
CA LYS A 1007 33.48 6.13 7.15
C LYS A 1007 32.75 5.81 5.85
N THR A 1008 32.26 4.58 5.70
CA THR A 1008 31.69 4.12 4.43
C THR A 1008 30.33 4.75 4.16
N MET A 1009 29.52 5.03 5.19
CA MET A 1009 28.24 5.74 5.03
C MET A 1009 28.43 7.19 4.56
N LYS A 1010 29.52 7.85 4.98
CA LYS A 1010 29.89 9.17 4.45
C LYS A 1010 30.23 9.11 2.96
N GLU A 1011 30.94 8.07 2.52
CA GLU A 1011 31.28 7.85 1.10
C GLU A 1011 30.04 7.47 0.26
N ILE A 1012 29.14 6.66 0.81
CA ILE A 1012 27.86 6.26 0.18
C ILE A 1012 26.94 7.47 -0.04
N GLY A 1013 26.88 8.40 0.93
CA GLY A 1013 26.09 9.62 0.81
C GLY A 1013 26.51 10.56 -0.32
N GLN A 1014 27.71 10.36 -0.89
CA GLN A 1014 28.27 11.17 -1.98
C GLN A 1014 28.26 10.44 -3.34
N SER A 1015 27.70 9.24 -3.41
CA SER A 1015 27.79 8.35 -4.58
C SER A 1015 26.41 7.87 -5.04
N ASP A 1016 26.18 7.84 -6.36
CA ASP A 1016 24.90 7.42 -6.96
C ASP A 1016 25.05 6.24 -7.94
N GLY A 1017 23.97 5.50 -8.14
CA GLY A 1017 23.91 4.43 -9.15
C GLY A 1017 24.77 3.20 -8.81
N ILE A 1018 25.53 2.69 -9.78
CA ILE A 1018 26.28 1.43 -9.63
C ILE A 1018 27.44 1.51 -8.62
N THR A 1019 28.05 2.70 -8.49
CA THR A 1019 29.13 2.95 -7.53
C THR A 1019 28.59 2.88 -6.10
N ARG A 1020 27.40 3.44 -5.84
CA ARG A 1020 26.68 3.31 -4.58
C ARG A 1020 26.46 1.84 -4.21
N LYS A 1021 25.90 1.05 -5.13
CA LYS A 1021 25.64 -0.39 -4.90
C LYS A 1021 26.94 -1.14 -4.58
N GLY A 1022 28.02 -0.85 -5.29
CA GLY A 1022 29.34 -1.42 -5.04
C GLY A 1022 29.89 -1.09 -3.63
N MET A 1023 29.72 0.15 -3.17
CA MET A 1023 30.13 0.57 -1.82
C MET A 1023 29.32 -0.10 -0.73
N ILE A 1024 28.00 -0.28 -0.92
CA ILE A 1024 27.13 -1.00 0.02
C ILE A 1024 27.60 -2.46 0.18
N PHE A 1025 27.87 -3.16 -0.93
CA PHE A 1025 28.40 -4.53 -0.86
C PHE A 1025 29.76 -4.60 -0.14
N LYS A 1026 30.62 -3.59 -0.36
CA LYS A 1026 31.91 -3.49 0.34
C LYS A 1026 31.73 -3.27 1.84
N LEU A 1027 30.79 -2.40 2.25
CA LEU A 1027 30.45 -2.17 3.65
C LEU A 1027 29.99 -3.48 4.29
N ILE A 1028 28.97 -4.12 3.74
CA ILE A 1028 28.41 -5.38 4.24
C ILE A 1028 29.49 -6.46 4.38
N THR A 1029 30.34 -6.61 3.35
CA THR A 1029 31.45 -7.58 3.38
C THR A 1029 32.42 -7.27 4.53
N SER A 1030 32.72 -5.97 4.74
CA SER A 1030 33.62 -5.53 5.82
C SER A 1030 33.01 -5.82 7.20
N LEU A 1031 31.73 -5.49 7.40
CA LEU A 1031 31.01 -5.75 8.66
C LEU A 1031 30.97 -7.24 8.99
N LYS A 1032 30.69 -8.11 8.00
CA LYS A 1032 30.79 -9.58 8.15
C LYS A 1032 32.16 -10.04 8.64
N GLN A 1033 33.23 -9.52 8.02
CA GLN A 1033 34.58 -9.89 8.42
C GLN A 1033 34.89 -9.45 9.84
N ILE A 1034 34.47 -8.25 10.24
CA ILE A 1034 34.65 -7.71 11.59
C ILE A 1034 33.88 -8.54 12.62
N CYS A 1035 32.60 -8.87 12.36
CA CYS A 1035 31.79 -9.74 13.23
C CYS A 1035 32.43 -11.12 13.40
N ASN A 1036 33.02 -11.68 12.34
CA ASN A 1036 33.73 -12.95 12.40
C ASN A 1036 34.99 -12.89 13.27
N HIS A 1037 35.91 -11.98 12.96
CA HIS A 1037 37.13 -11.75 13.74
C HIS A 1037 37.85 -10.46 13.27
N PRO A 1038 38.39 -9.59 14.15
CA PRO A 1038 39.14 -8.39 13.74
C PRO A 1038 40.27 -8.66 12.73
N VAL A 1039 41.04 -9.72 12.96
CA VAL A 1039 42.13 -10.19 12.08
C VAL A 1039 41.64 -10.60 10.69
N HIS A 1040 40.40 -11.08 10.56
CA HIS A 1040 39.83 -11.42 9.25
C HIS A 1040 39.62 -10.18 8.37
N TYR A 1041 39.25 -9.05 8.99
CA TYR A 1041 39.16 -7.76 8.30
C TYR A 1041 40.53 -7.10 8.10
N SER A 1042 41.34 -7.00 9.16
CA SER A 1042 42.61 -6.26 9.14
C SER A 1042 43.71 -6.98 8.37
N LYS A 1043 43.60 -8.31 8.21
CA LYS A 1043 44.61 -9.23 7.66
C LYS A 1043 45.96 -9.18 8.37
N LYS A 1044 45.98 -8.67 9.61
CA LYS A 1044 47.19 -8.46 10.42
C LYS A 1044 46.94 -8.92 11.86
N GLY A 1045 47.93 -9.61 12.42
CA GLY A 1045 47.91 -10.11 13.81
C GLY A 1045 47.61 -11.61 13.90
N HIS A 1046 47.70 -12.15 15.11
CA HIS A 1046 47.38 -13.54 15.41
C HIS A 1046 45.89 -13.66 15.77
N PRO A 1047 45.15 -14.67 15.25
CA PRO A 1047 43.77 -14.90 15.66
C PRO A 1047 43.74 -15.42 17.11
N VAL A 1048 43.08 -14.70 18.02
CA VAL A 1048 42.99 -15.06 19.45
C VAL A 1048 41.51 -15.03 19.82
N LYS A 1049 40.99 -16.07 20.48
CA LYS A 1049 39.55 -16.19 20.75
C LYS A 1049 38.94 -14.95 21.43
N GLY A 1050 39.66 -14.35 22.40
CA GLY A 1050 39.16 -13.21 23.18
C GLY A 1050 38.98 -11.91 22.38
N LEU A 1051 39.48 -11.84 21.15
CA LEU A 1051 39.27 -10.70 20.25
C LEU A 1051 37.95 -10.80 19.47
N SER A 1052 37.26 -11.95 19.49
CA SER A 1052 36.00 -12.14 18.78
C SER A 1052 34.98 -12.90 19.63
N GLY A 1053 33.81 -12.30 19.86
CA GLY A 1053 32.74 -12.99 20.59
C GLY A 1053 32.25 -14.27 19.91
N LYS A 1054 32.27 -14.33 18.57
CA LYS A 1054 31.96 -15.56 17.83
C LYS A 1054 33.02 -16.64 18.02
N ALA A 1055 34.30 -16.27 18.06
CA ALA A 1055 35.38 -17.23 18.28
C ALA A 1055 35.32 -17.81 19.70
N GLU A 1056 35.06 -16.96 20.69
CA GLU A 1056 34.86 -17.38 22.08
C GLU A 1056 33.67 -18.35 22.20
N LYS A 1057 32.51 -18.01 21.61
CA LYS A 1057 31.33 -18.86 21.63
C LYS A 1057 31.55 -20.18 20.90
N MET A 1058 32.23 -20.15 19.75
CA MET A 1058 32.56 -21.36 18.99
C MET A 1058 33.47 -22.30 19.80
N ILE A 1059 34.48 -21.78 20.49
CA ILE A 1059 35.36 -22.58 21.36
C ILE A 1059 34.60 -23.15 22.55
N GLU A 1060 33.67 -22.39 23.14
CA GLU A 1060 32.79 -22.89 24.20
C GLU A 1060 31.94 -24.09 23.72
N LEU A 1061 31.30 -23.97 22.57
CA LEU A 1061 30.45 -25.01 21.98
C LEU A 1061 31.25 -26.23 21.56
N THR A 1062 32.35 -26.04 20.84
CA THR A 1062 33.21 -27.15 20.39
C THR A 1062 33.86 -27.86 21.57
N GLY A 1063 34.29 -27.14 22.61
CA GLY A 1063 34.80 -27.75 23.84
C GLY A 1063 33.78 -28.67 24.53
N LYS A 1064 32.50 -28.25 24.58
CA LYS A 1064 31.39 -29.09 25.07
C LYS A 1064 31.18 -30.33 24.20
N MET A 1065 31.13 -30.17 22.88
CA MET A 1065 30.95 -31.29 21.95
C MET A 1065 32.10 -32.31 22.06
N MET A 1066 33.32 -31.82 22.27
CA MET A 1066 34.50 -32.66 22.44
C MET A 1066 34.49 -33.44 23.75
N SER A 1067 34.01 -32.87 24.86
CA SER A 1067 33.88 -33.59 26.14
C SER A 1067 32.84 -34.72 26.04
N MET A 1068 31.80 -34.53 25.22
CA MET A 1068 30.79 -35.53 24.89
C MET A 1068 31.25 -36.55 23.82
N ARG A 1069 32.47 -36.40 23.30
CA ARG A 1069 33.05 -37.22 22.20
C ARG A 1069 32.21 -37.19 20.92
N GLU A 1070 31.57 -36.07 20.63
CA GLU A 1070 30.78 -35.88 19.42
C GLU A 1070 31.62 -35.26 18.30
N LYS A 1071 31.26 -35.55 17.05
CA LYS A 1071 31.86 -34.93 15.86
C LYS A 1071 31.09 -33.68 15.47
N ALA A 1072 31.82 -32.60 15.16
CA ALA A 1072 31.24 -31.31 14.79
C ALA A 1072 31.78 -30.78 13.46
N ILE A 1073 30.91 -30.15 12.68
CA ILE A 1073 31.24 -29.46 11.44
C ILE A 1073 31.07 -27.95 11.65
N ILE A 1074 32.06 -27.16 11.26
CA ILE A 1074 32.04 -25.70 11.35
C ILE A 1074 32.03 -25.12 9.94
N PHE A 1075 30.94 -24.46 9.57
CA PHE A 1075 30.80 -23.80 8.28
C PHE A 1075 31.18 -22.32 8.37
N THR A 1076 31.91 -21.84 7.36
CA THR A 1076 32.19 -20.41 7.16
C THR A 1076 32.13 -20.01 5.69
N GLN A 1077 31.64 -18.82 5.37
CA GLN A 1077 31.62 -18.26 4.01
C GLN A 1077 33.03 -18.06 3.44
N TYR A 1078 34.03 -17.81 4.30
CA TYR A 1078 35.33 -17.30 3.91
C TYR A 1078 36.43 -18.34 4.12
N LYS A 1079 37.18 -18.64 3.04
CA LYS A 1079 38.37 -19.51 3.15
C LYS A 1079 39.41 -18.93 4.11
N GLU A 1080 39.61 -17.62 4.10
CA GLU A 1080 40.53 -16.93 5.00
C GLU A 1080 40.14 -17.18 6.47
N MET A 1081 38.86 -16.96 6.82
CA MET A 1081 38.35 -17.25 8.17
C MET A 1081 38.49 -18.73 8.54
N GLY A 1082 38.24 -19.65 7.60
CA GLY A 1082 38.40 -21.08 7.85
C GLY A 1082 39.82 -21.46 8.29
N GLY A 1083 40.84 -20.80 7.71
CA GLY A 1083 42.23 -20.94 8.18
C GLY A 1083 42.40 -20.44 9.60
N LEU A 1084 41.90 -19.22 9.90
CA LEU A 1084 41.97 -18.64 11.25
C LEU A 1084 41.28 -19.52 12.31
N LEU A 1085 40.15 -20.15 11.97
CA LEU A 1085 39.44 -21.05 12.87
C LEU A 1085 40.27 -22.29 13.23
N VAL A 1086 41.01 -22.85 12.27
CA VAL A 1086 41.90 -23.99 12.52
C VAL A 1086 43.00 -23.60 13.50
N ASP A 1087 43.59 -22.42 13.33
CA ASP A 1087 44.63 -21.92 14.23
C ASP A 1087 44.07 -21.66 15.65
N ILE A 1088 42.88 -21.05 15.76
CA ILE A 1088 42.20 -20.84 17.05
C ILE A 1088 41.90 -22.18 17.74
N ILE A 1089 41.38 -23.17 17.01
CA ILE A 1089 41.08 -24.50 17.56
C ILE A 1089 42.37 -25.17 18.05
N ARG A 1090 43.46 -25.10 17.29
CA ARG A 1090 44.75 -25.66 17.69
C ARG A 1090 45.28 -24.99 18.96
N ASP A 1091 45.17 -23.68 19.07
CA ASP A 1091 45.74 -22.94 20.19
C ASP A 1091 44.93 -23.12 21.47
N ASP A 1092 43.60 -23.09 21.39
CA ASP A 1092 42.71 -23.12 22.55
C ASP A 1092 42.29 -24.52 22.98
N LEU A 1093 42.07 -25.45 22.02
CA LEU A 1093 41.63 -26.82 22.32
C LEU A 1093 42.75 -27.86 22.22
N LYS A 1094 43.93 -27.48 21.70
CA LYS A 1094 45.08 -28.38 21.47
C LYS A 1094 44.76 -29.56 20.54
N GLU A 1095 43.91 -29.30 19.56
CA GLU A 1095 43.36 -30.30 18.64
C GLU A 1095 43.50 -29.84 17.19
N ASP A 1096 43.67 -30.79 16.27
CA ASP A 1096 43.77 -30.49 14.84
C ASP A 1096 42.42 -30.70 14.15
N ALA A 1097 41.88 -29.62 13.55
CA ALA A 1097 40.68 -29.68 12.73
C ALA A 1097 41.02 -29.88 11.25
N LEU A 1098 40.26 -30.74 10.56
CA LEU A 1098 40.35 -30.86 9.10
C LEU A 1098 39.77 -29.61 8.43
N PHE A 1099 40.47 -29.04 7.44
CA PHE A 1099 39.99 -27.86 6.72
C PHE A 1099 39.65 -28.14 5.25
N PHE A 1100 38.36 -28.19 4.92
CA PHE A 1100 37.87 -28.48 3.57
C PHE A 1100 37.53 -27.20 2.79
N HIS A 1101 38.25 -26.95 1.69
CA HIS A 1101 38.06 -25.74 0.87
C HIS A 1101 38.29 -25.95 -0.63
N GLY A 1102 37.86 -24.99 -1.44
CA GLY A 1102 37.87 -25.08 -2.91
C GLY A 1102 39.25 -25.22 -3.57
N GLY A 1103 40.33 -24.81 -2.91
CA GLY A 1103 41.71 -25.00 -3.39
C GLY A 1103 42.31 -26.41 -3.23
N ILE A 1104 41.60 -27.37 -2.62
CA ILE A 1104 42.12 -28.74 -2.39
C ILE A 1104 41.88 -29.61 -3.63
N THR A 1105 42.84 -30.47 -3.99
CA THR A 1105 42.70 -31.44 -5.09
C THR A 1105 41.65 -32.52 -4.76
N ARG A 1106 41.02 -33.10 -5.78
CA ARG A 1106 39.97 -34.13 -5.61
C ARG A 1106 40.43 -35.31 -4.73
N ALA A 1107 41.61 -35.87 -5.00
CA ALA A 1107 42.13 -37.01 -4.26
C ALA A 1107 42.32 -36.71 -2.75
N LYS A 1108 42.74 -35.48 -2.41
CA LYS A 1108 42.86 -35.04 -1.02
C LYS A 1108 41.50 -34.82 -0.37
N ARG A 1109 40.51 -34.26 -1.10
CA ARG A 1109 39.14 -34.07 -0.59
C ARG A 1109 38.49 -35.40 -0.21
N ASP A 1110 38.60 -36.41 -1.07
CA ASP A 1110 38.01 -37.73 -0.82
C ASP A 1110 38.61 -38.37 0.44
N LYS A 1111 39.94 -38.30 0.62
CA LYS A 1111 40.63 -38.78 1.83
C LYS A 1111 40.18 -38.06 3.11
N MET A 1112 39.96 -36.74 3.05
CA MET A 1112 39.51 -35.97 4.21
C MET A 1112 38.08 -36.34 4.63
N VAL A 1113 37.18 -36.52 3.65
CA VAL A 1113 35.80 -36.94 3.90
C VAL A 1113 35.73 -38.35 4.47
N GLU A 1114 36.57 -39.25 3.96
CA GLU A 1114 36.70 -40.60 4.49
C GLU A 1114 37.23 -40.59 5.93
N ALA A 1115 38.35 -39.90 6.18
CA ALA A 1115 38.93 -39.77 7.52
C ALA A 1115 37.92 -39.18 8.53
N PHE A 1116 37.20 -38.11 8.18
CA PHE A 1116 36.19 -37.54 9.05
C PHE A 1116 35.05 -38.51 9.37
N GLN A 1117 34.67 -39.39 8.44
CA GLN A 1117 33.60 -40.36 8.67
C GLN A 1117 34.05 -41.58 9.47
N THR A 1118 35.24 -42.13 9.18
CA THR A 1118 35.69 -43.42 9.72
C THR A 1118 36.63 -43.31 10.91
N ASP A 1119 37.46 -42.27 10.99
CA ASP A 1119 38.46 -42.11 12.05
C ASP A 1119 37.84 -41.42 13.27
N ASN A 1120 37.91 -42.06 14.44
CA ASN A 1120 37.40 -41.53 15.70
C ASN A 1120 38.32 -40.50 16.34
N ALA A 1121 39.58 -40.41 15.92
CA ALA A 1121 40.51 -39.36 16.35
C ALA A 1121 40.13 -38.00 15.75
N VAL A 1122 39.56 -37.99 14.54
CA VAL A 1122 39.14 -36.76 13.87
C VAL A 1122 37.74 -36.34 14.34
N ARG A 1123 37.67 -35.26 15.12
CA ARG A 1123 36.42 -34.77 15.71
C ARG A 1123 35.88 -33.48 15.10
N LEU A 1124 36.75 -32.62 14.59
CA LEU A 1124 36.38 -31.31 14.08
C LEU A 1124 36.72 -31.17 12.60
N MET A 1125 35.77 -30.65 11.83
CA MET A 1125 35.98 -30.33 10.41
C MET A 1125 35.44 -28.94 10.08
N VAL A 1126 36.32 -28.06 9.62
CA VAL A 1126 36.00 -26.72 9.12
C VAL A 1126 35.75 -26.79 7.62
N ILE A 1127 34.65 -26.22 7.13
CA ILE A 1127 34.25 -26.28 5.73
C ILE A 1127 33.91 -24.86 5.22
N SER A 1128 34.55 -24.44 4.13
CA SER A 1128 34.12 -23.21 3.46
C SER A 1128 32.80 -23.44 2.70
N LEU A 1129 31.75 -22.66 2.95
CA LEU A 1129 30.37 -22.87 2.46
C LEU A 1129 30.30 -23.09 0.94
N LYS A 1130 31.03 -22.31 0.12
CA LYS A 1130 31.04 -22.50 -1.34
C LYS A 1130 31.70 -23.82 -1.80
N ALA A 1131 32.59 -24.39 -0.99
CA ALA A 1131 33.20 -25.70 -1.25
C ALA A 1131 32.38 -26.85 -0.66
N GLY A 1132 31.66 -26.60 0.44
CA GLY A 1132 30.78 -27.56 1.11
C GLY A 1132 29.36 -27.65 0.52
N GLY A 1133 28.94 -26.65 -0.26
CA GLY A 1133 27.59 -26.54 -0.83
C GLY A 1133 27.23 -27.63 -1.84
N THR A 1134 28.16 -28.50 -2.21
CA THR A 1134 27.97 -29.52 -3.25
C THR A 1134 28.05 -30.95 -2.71
N GLY A 1135 26.89 -31.60 -2.57
CA GLY A 1135 26.64 -33.06 -2.44
C GLY A 1135 27.44 -33.94 -1.50
N LEU A 1136 28.26 -33.41 -0.58
CA LEU A 1136 29.03 -34.21 0.36
C LEU A 1136 28.10 -35.03 1.29
N ASN A 1137 28.54 -36.24 1.67
CA ASN A 1137 27.86 -37.05 2.68
C ASN A 1137 28.69 -37.01 3.97
N LEU A 1138 28.15 -36.40 5.04
CA LEU A 1138 28.87 -36.15 6.30
C LEU A 1138 28.01 -36.58 7.51
N THR A 1139 27.36 -37.74 7.41
CA THR A 1139 26.41 -38.26 8.43
C THR A 1139 27.06 -38.58 9.78
N ALA A 1140 28.39 -38.62 9.88
CA ALA A 1140 29.10 -38.87 11.13
C ALA A 1140 29.02 -37.70 12.14
N ALA A 1141 28.65 -36.49 11.68
CA ALA A 1141 28.54 -35.32 12.54
C ALA A 1141 27.14 -35.21 13.17
N ALA A 1142 27.09 -35.11 14.50
CA ALA A 1142 25.86 -34.80 15.24
C ALA A 1142 25.69 -33.29 15.47
N ASN A 1143 26.78 -32.52 15.36
CA ASN A 1143 26.76 -31.08 15.58
C ASN A 1143 27.19 -30.30 14.34
N VAL A 1144 26.48 -29.22 14.03
CA VAL A 1144 26.78 -28.29 12.94
C VAL A 1144 26.81 -26.87 13.51
N ILE A 1145 27.90 -26.14 13.29
CA ILE A 1145 28.04 -24.74 13.67
C ILE A 1145 28.13 -23.89 12.40
N HIS A 1146 27.18 -22.99 12.19
CA HIS A 1146 27.28 -21.91 11.19
C HIS A 1146 27.96 -20.72 11.84
N TYR A 1147 29.23 -20.52 11.53
CA TYR A 1147 30.04 -19.47 12.15
C TYR A 1147 29.63 -18.07 11.67
N ASP A 1148 29.22 -17.94 10.40
CA ASP A 1148 28.74 -16.70 9.82
C ASP A 1148 27.35 -16.86 9.19
N LEU A 1149 26.52 -15.82 9.35
CA LEU A 1149 25.13 -15.83 8.91
C LEU A 1149 25.06 -15.69 7.39
N TRP A 1150 24.39 -16.64 6.73
CA TRP A 1150 24.13 -16.58 5.30
C TRP A 1150 22.73 -16.05 5.03
N TRP A 1151 22.63 -15.07 4.12
CA TRP A 1151 21.39 -14.34 3.83
C TRP A 1151 20.31 -15.18 3.16
N ASN A 1152 20.72 -16.23 2.45
CA ASN A 1152 19.81 -17.16 1.82
C ASN A 1152 19.63 -18.42 2.70
N PRO A 1153 18.48 -18.58 3.36
CA PRO A 1153 18.20 -19.75 4.20
C PRO A 1153 18.38 -21.09 3.47
N ALA A 1154 18.16 -21.11 2.15
CA ALA A 1154 18.29 -22.33 1.35
C ALA A 1154 19.74 -22.84 1.30
N VAL A 1155 20.74 -21.94 1.23
CA VAL A 1155 22.16 -22.33 1.19
C VAL A 1155 22.61 -22.85 2.55
N GLU A 1156 22.15 -22.22 3.64
CA GLU A 1156 22.43 -22.67 5.00
C GLU A 1156 21.77 -24.02 5.28
N ALA A 1157 20.50 -24.18 4.91
CA ALA A 1157 19.78 -25.45 5.00
C ALA A 1157 20.47 -26.55 4.18
N GLN A 1158 20.92 -26.25 2.96
CA GLN A 1158 21.67 -27.17 2.09
C GLN A 1158 23.00 -27.61 2.74
N ALA A 1159 23.69 -26.73 3.45
CA ALA A 1159 24.92 -27.06 4.17
C ALA A 1159 24.63 -27.92 5.42
N THR A 1160 23.60 -27.58 6.20
CA THR A 1160 23.14 -28.38 7.35
C THR A 1160 22.69 -29.78 6.93
N ASP A 1161 21.97 -29.89 5.82
CA ASP A 1161 21.46 -31.14 5.27
C ASP A 1161 22.56 -32.13 4.84
N ARG A 1162 23.83 -31.72 4.83
CA ARG A 1162 24.98 -32.61 4.61
C ARG A 1162 25.24 -33.53 5.80
N ALA A 1163 24.99 -33.04 7.02
CA ALA A 1163 25.03 -33.83 8.25
C ALA A 1163 23.68 -34.48 8.57
N TYR A 1164 22.58 -33.77 8.29
CA TYR A 1164 21.21 -34.26 8.46
C TYR A 1164 20.72 -35.01 7.21
N ARG A 1165 21.29 -36.19 6.95
CA ARG A 1165 21.00 -37.01 5.76
C ARG A 1165 20.58 -38.44 6.15
N ILE A 1166 19.93 -39.16 5.24
CA ILE A 1166 19.61 -40.58 5.44
C ILE A 1166 20.89 -41.37 5.75
N GLY A 1167 20.88 -42.11 6.85
CA GLY A 1167 22.07 -42.75 7.44
C GLY A 1167 22.57 -42.09 8.71
N GLN A 1168 21.97 -40.96 9.11
CA GLN A 1168 22.13 -40.35 10.43
C GLN A 1168 21.27 -41.10 11.46
N ASP A 1169 21.88 -41.55 12.55
CA ASP A 1169 21.24 -42.26 13.67
C ASP A 1169 21.10 -41.38 14.93
N LYS A 1170 21.67 -40.17 14.92
CA LYS A 1170 21.64 -39.21 16.04
C LYS A 1170 20.89 -37.93 15.70
N ASN A 1171 20.28 -37.31 16.71
CA ASN A 1171 19.73 -35.96 16.59
C ASN A 1171 20.84 -35.00 16.11
N VAL A 1172 20.52 -34.15 15.14
CA VAL A 1172 21.48 -33.16 14.61
C VAL A 1172 21.21 -31.82 15.24
N MET A 1173 22.16 -31.33 16.03
CA MET A 1173 22.14 -30.01 16.65
C MET A 1173 22.81 -29.00 15.73
N VAL A 1174 22.11 -27.92 15.41
CA VAL A 1174 22.55 -26.88 14.48
C VAL A 1174 22.64 -25.57 15.24
N HIS A 1175 23.84 -25.04 15.40
CA HIS A 1175 24.13 -23.81 16.12
C HIS A 1175 24.43 -22.69 15.12
N ARG A 1176 23.63 -21.63 15.13
CA ARG A 1176 23.79 -20.46 14.26
C ARG A 1176 24.37 -19.31 15.08
N LEU A 1177 25.61 -18.91 14.80
CA LEU A 1177 26.23 -17.80 15.55
C LEU A 1177 25.79 -16.45 14.98
N ILE A 1178 25.09 -15.65 15.79
CA ILE A 1178 24.54 -14.35 15.41
C ILE A 1178 25.11 -13.27 16.33
N THR A 1179 25.67 -12.20 15.78
CA THR A 1179 26.18 -11.11 16.60
C THR A 1179 25.11 -10.05 16.92
N ILE A 1180 24.84 -9.82 18.20
CA ILE A 1180 23.87 -8.83 18.71
C ILE A 1180 24.34 -7.39 18.44
N GLY A 1181 23.41 -6.49 18.16
CA GLY A 1181 23.65 -5.06 17.97
C GLY A 1181 24.40 -4.77 16.67
N THR A 1182 24.35 -5.71 15.73
CA THR A 1182 24.98 -5.59 14.41
C THR A 1182 23.96 -5.84 13.32
N PHE A 1183 24.37 -5.55 12.09
CA PHE A 1183 23.56 -5.81 10.91
C PHE A 1183 23.10 -7.28 10.85
N GLU A 1184 23.89 -8.27 11.33
CA GLU A 1184 23.51 -9.70 11.33
C GLU A 1184 22.20 -9.99 12.08
N GLU A 1185 21.96 -9.34 13.21
CA GLU A 1185 20.72 -9.50 14.00
C GLU A 1185 19.51 -8.96 13.25
N LYS A 1186 19.63 -7.74 12.71
CA LYS A 1186 18.56 -7.09 11.94
C LYS A 1186 18.19 -7.90 10.69
N ILE A 1187 19.16 -8.56 10.09
CA ILE A 1187 18.94 -9.44 8.94
C ILE A 1187 18.19 -10.70 9.32
N ASP A 1188 18.58 -11.36 10.42
CA ASP A 1188 17.90 -12.56 10.87
C ASP A 1188 16.44 -12.26 11.25
N GLU A 1189 16.17 -11.12 11.92
CA GLU A 1189 14.82 -10.60 12.16
C GLU A 1189 14.02 -10.45 10.85
N MET A 1190 14.61 -9.81 9.85
CA MET A 1190 13.98 -9.63 8.54
C MET A 1190 13.72 -10.93 7.78
N ILE A 1191 14.66 -11.89 7.85
CA ILE A 1191 14.51 -13.22 7.24
C ILE A 1191 13.38 -13.99 7.94
N LYS A 1192 13.30 -13.91 9.28
CA LYS A 1192 12.23 -14.52 10.08
C LYS A 1192 10.87 -13.91 9.76
N ALA A 1193 10.74 -12.59 9.68
CA ALA A 1193 9.51 -11.91 9.28
C ALA A 1193 9.02 -12.27 7.86
N LYS A 1194 9.95 -12.59 6.95
CA LYS A 1194 9.64 -13.04 5.59
C LYS A 1194 9.38 -14.55 5.48
N LYS A 1195 9.67 -15.34 6.52
CA LYS A 1195 9.65 -16.81 6.45
C LYS A 1195 8.24 -17.37 6.24
N GLU A 1196 7.20 -16.76 6.84
CA GLU A 1196 5.78 -17.10 6.58
C GLU A 1196 5.36 -16.88 5.12
N LEU A 1197 6.04 -15.97 4.41
CA LEU A 1197 5.78 -15.65 3.00
C LEU A 1197 6.68 -16.45 2.05
N ALA A 1198 7.84 -16.90 2.51
CA ALA A 1198 8.82 -17.67 1.74
C ALA A 1198 8.33 -19.10 1.42
N ASP A 1199 7.48 -19.68 2.27
CA ASP A 1199 6.82 -20.96 2.02
C ASP A 1199 5.85 -20.91 0.81
N LEU A 1200 5.47 -19.71 0.36
CA LEU A 1200 4.66 -19.44 -0.83
C LEU A 1200 5.48 -19.13 -2.10
N THR A 1201 6.73 -19.60 -2.19
CA THR A 1201 7.49 -19.87 -3.44
C THR A 1201 8.50 -18.83 -3.96
N VAL A 1202 8.90 -17.77 -3.22
CA VAL A 1202 10.02 -16.89 -3.66
C VAL A 1202 10.79 -16.30 -2.48
N SER A 1203 12.07 -16.62 -2.32
CA SER A 1203 12.94 -15.90 -1.36
C SER A 1203 13.52 -14.64 -2.02
N THR A 1204 13.69 -13.53 -1.31
CA THR A 1204 14.24 -12.29 -1.90
C THR A 1204 15.76 -12.25 -1.73
N GLY A 1205 16.54 -12.40 -2.81
CA GLY A 1205 18.01 -12.32 -2.78
C GLY A 1205 18.57 -10.93 -2.43
N GLU A 1206 19.91 -10.79 -2.30
CA GLU A 1206 20.64 -9.62 -1.72
C GLU A 1206 20.35 -8.22 -2.33
N GLN A 1207 19.70 -8.13 -3.49
CA GLN A 1207 19.50 -6.86 -4.18
C GLN A 1207 18.66 -5.85 -3.40
N TRP A 1208 17.71 -6.28 -2.57
CA TRP A 1208 16.84 -5.37 -1.84
C TRP A 1208 17.61 -4.45 -0.87
N ILE A 1209 18.75 -4.91 -0.31
CA ILE A 1209 19.57 -4.11 0.61
C ILE A 1209 20.23 -2.94 -0.13
N THR A 1210 20.64 -3.17 -1.38
CA THR A 1210 21.26 -2.11 -2.20
C THR A 1210 20.27 -1.07 -2.71
N GLU A 1211 18.97 -1.38 -2.69
CA GLU A 1211 17.90 -0.45 -3.04
C GLU A 1211 17.37 0.35 -1.82
N LEU A 1212 17.79 0.00 -0.59
CA LEU A 1212 17.43 0.76 0.61
C LEU A 1212 17.94 2.20 0.50
N SER A 1213 17.16 3.15 1.03
CA SER A 1213 17.58 4.54 1.18
C SER A 1213 18.76 4.66 2.15
N ASN A 1214 19.50 5.77 2.09
CA ASN A 1214 20.62 6.01 3.00
C ASN A 1214 20.20 6.04 4.48
N ARG A 1215 18.94 6.38 4.77
CA ARG A 1215 18.38 6.35 6.12
C ARG A 1215 18.15 4.90 6.57
N GLU A 1216 17.43 4.13 5.78
CA GLU A 1216 17.15 2.71 6.07
C GLU A 1216 18.44 1.89 6.18
N LEU A 1217 19.44 2.16 5.31
CA LEU A 1217 20.75 1.50 5.38
C LEU A 1217 21.57 1.90 6.62
N LYS A 1218 21.31 3.06 7.23
CA LYS A 1218 21.97 3.51 8.46
C LYS A 1218 21.31 2.94 9.72
N GLU A 1219 20.00 2.73 9.66
CA GLU A 1219 19.21 2.11 10.72
C GLU A 1219 19.44 0.60 10.81
N LEU A 1220 19.75 -0.03 9.68
CA LEU A 1220 20.23 -1.41 9.56
C LEU A 1220 21.71 -1.54 9.96
#